data_AF-A0AA42JG32-F1
#
_entry.id   AF-A0AA42JG32-F1
#
_cell.length_a   1.000
_cell.length_b   1.000
_cell.length_c   1.000
_cell.angle_alpha   90.00
_cell.angle_beta   90.00
_cell.angle_gamma   90.00
#
_symmetry.space_group_name_H-M   'P 1'
#
loop_
_entity.id
_entity.type
_entity.pdbx_description
1 polymer ?
#
loop_
_entity_poly.entity_id
_entity_poly.type
_entity_poly.pdbx_seq_one_letter_code
_entity_poly.pdbx_strand_id
1 'polypeptide(L)'
;MLRRSLLIIGAALAILMAGGASLLSGSQLASAINLVLPTGWKIETPYGIEPHLEKAILPQFTIYYQHCPIISAESLSVQWLDEQSIRLNQATVDYACVSLFPKSEKSQTDPTETIKTILALLPEGNIEIKSLAWKNLPNEMHERLKGLLQSPSEIKFAFFQQKLTAYIKQQAVTFDANFANQQLTTQLSYQPNNDEQHHVTLSAQLDEHFLALPQQLSLNYQWHLPEALIAEPSLQQGHSTLNWYKQDQQLHGNWQLNSAITPENQFNLPFHFDTQSLTIEKGKIDWQLSNDFPLNAYLTTTISPNRFSLDELYPIKTAVRISLLTQNAKGKGNVVISSPQGEIQQDSLILPLQITGNIKQGEHILYSTIPLDVRGKFDELTLRFLQGALLRLTGTERFLTINDLRFPLAGVRVDKQGIHGRLQAIFRGESPDFKNIEMRLDGYANNFKAGALHFFQDPTDKKAVKDQWNWRFWGSSQIKALNRPLAVSGRGVWHKDLVQLSEFKGSLEQIGKNGVSIPKTELVLNEPINFDYDKFHLTGGIKLFSPQINFAYGGTLEKPTAHLNFYGEVENLNFRGDVTANQLGPIKLFARRKLTNNASDLIGKLYWSEQPANVFQSLFPFRNQWVITNGTIKGETSFSANAARGLMAGGHFAIRNGAVSLPNGEIKGIDFSLPYQYKQGEVDIGVKKALDVNIDEVNMGIPITNVKVKIQGHLPYTKRKPLFLRELSLNLLDGRLNIEHFALPQTKIAYLKLFDIRFERILELAQYHQLDLTGKFNGIFPFWLSGKPCYICNGTLTQADRSYLKFTPELLEAIKQGGYTEQILAYMVNKSEIDDFTATVNLDSKGDMDLSAKIHSRLTEHKQAKVNLNYNHKENMFDLWKLINYGSQFEQNIEHSIYKQLDKQ
;
A
#
# COMPACT_ATOMS: atom_id res chain seq x y z
N MET A 1 -33.08 7.76 65.29
CA MET A 1 -33.53 6.44 65.84
C MET A 1 -32.48 5.80 66.75
N LEU A 2 -31.19 5.93 66.42
CA LEU A 2 -30.07 5.30 67.14
C LEU A 2 -30.05 5.62 68.64
N ARG A 3 -30.28 6.89 69.02
CA ARG A 3 -30.34 7.35 70.42
C ARG A 3 -31.43 6.65 71.23
N ARG A 4 -32.63 6.48 70.65
CA ARG A 4 -33.73 5.76 71.31
C ARG A 4 -33.36 4.30 71.50
N SER A 5 -32.81 3.65 70.47
CA SER A 5 -32.36 2.26 70.55
C SER A 5 -31.26 2.05 71.60
N LEU A 6 -30.27 2.93 71.69
CA LEU A 6 -29.20 2.86 72.69
C LEU A 6 -29.73 3.01 74.12
N LEU A 7 -30.67 3.93 74.35
CA LEU A 7 -31.34 4.09 75.65
C LEU A 7 -32.14 2.84 76.04
N ILE A 8 -32.81 2.22 75.07
CA ILE A 8 -33.57 0.98 75.28
C ILE A 8 -32.63 -0.20 75.58
N ILE A 9 -31.52 -0.32 74.84
CA ILE A 9 -30.51 -1.35 75.07
C ILE A 9 -29.91 -1.18 76.47
N GLY A 10 -29.58 0.04 76.88
CA GLY A 10 -29.11 0.36 78.22
C GLY A 10 -30.12 -0.02 79.31
N ALA A 11 -31.40 0.29 79.11
CA ALA A 11 -32.46 -0.10 80.03
C ALA A 11 -32.66 -1.62 80.10
N ALA A 12 -32.59 -2.33 78.97
CA ALA A 12 -32.67 -3.79 78.91
C ALA A 12 -31.47 -4.45 79.61
N LEU A 13 -30.26 -3.93 79.43
CA LEU A 13 -29.06 -4.36 80.15
C LEU A 13 -29.16 -4.12 81.65
N ALA A 14 -29.70 -2.97 82.08
CA ALA A 14 -29.96 -2.68 83.48
C ALA A 14 -30.97 -3.67 84.10
N ILE A 15 -32.03 -4.01 83.36
CA ILE A 15 -33.01 -5.03 83.77
C ILE A 15 -32.38 -6.43 83.82
N LEU A 16 -31.47 -6.77 82.89
CA LEU A 16 -30.71 -8.03 82.93
C LEU A 16 -29.80 -8.11 84.16
N MET A 17 -29.07 -7.04 84.49
CA MET A 17 -28.21 -6.98 85.68
C MET A 17 -29.05 -7.07 86.97
N ALA A 18 -30.17 -6.35 87.05
CA ALA A 18 -31.09 -6.40 88.19
C ALA A 18 -31.83 -7.76 88.29
N GLY A 19 -32.14 -8.38 87.16
CA GLY A 19 -32.78 -9.69 87.04
C GLY A 19 -31.88 -10.84 87.51
N GLY A 20 -30.57 -10.74 87.24
CA GLY A 20 -29.57 -11.66 87.80
C GLY A 20 -29.50 -11.58 89.33
N ALA A 21 -29.54 -10.38 89.90
CA ALA A 21 -29.56 -10.20 91.35
C ALA A 21 -30.85 -10.69 92.03
N SER A 22 -31.95 -10.84 91.28
CA SER A 22 -33.29 -11.15 91.82
C SER A 22 -33.82 -12.55 91.45
N LEU A 23 -33.02 -13.42 90.82
CA LEU A 23 -33.36 -14.83 90.51
C LEU A 23 -34.68 -14.98 89.70
N LEU A 24 -34.95 -14.08 88.76
CA LEU A 24 -36.19 -14.11 87.97
C LEU A 24 -36.27 -15.34 87.03
N SER A 25 -37.44 -15.97 86.96
CA SER A 25 -37.72 -17.04 85.99
C SER A 25 -37.78 -16.51 84.55
N GLY A 26 -37.55 -17.37 83.54
CA GLY A 26 -37.45 -16.95 82.14
C GLY A 26 -38.66 -16.19 81.59
N SER A 27 -39.89 -16.48 82.05
CA SER A 27 -41.08 -15.74 81.63
C SER A 27 -41.21 -14.36 82.31
N GLN A 28 -40.75 -14.21 83.56
CA GLN A 28 -40.77 -12.96 84.31
C GLN A 28 -39.75 -11.96 83.73
N LEU A 29 -38.56 -12.45 83.41
CA LEU A 29 -37.52 -11.63 82.77
C LEU A 29 -37.95 -11.16 81.38
N ALA A 30 -38.45 -12.06 80.53
CA ALA A 30 -38.97 -11.68 79.22
C ALA A 30 -40.08 -10.63 79.35
N SER A 31 -41.00 -10.78 80.31
CA SER A 31 -42.09 -9.82 80.53
C SER A 31 -41.56 -8.45 80.96
N ALA A 32 -40.56 -8.40 81.84
CA ALA A 32 -39.93 -7.15 82.28
C ALA A 32 -39.21 -6.42 81.14
N ILE A 33 -38.47 -7.15 80.30
CA ILE A 33 -37.78 -6.55 79.14
C ILE A 33 -38.80 -6.10 78.08
N ASN A 34 -39.84 -6.91 77.82
CA ASN A 34 -40.89 -6.59 76.84
C ASN A 34 -41.70 -5.32 77.18
N LEU A 35 -41.77 -4.90 78.45
CA LEU A 35 -42.40 -3.64 78.85
C LEU A 35 -41.64 -2.40 78.38
N VAL A 36 -40.33 -2.53 78.14
CA VAL A 36 -39.44 -1.41 77.78
C VAL A 36 -39.08 -1.44 76.29
N LEU A 37 -39.31 -2.56 75.60
CA LEU A 37 -39.09 -2.68 74.17
C LEU A 37 -40.10 -1.84 73.34
N PRO A 38 -39.69 -1.27 72.19
CA PRO A 38 -40.59 -0.53 71.32
C PRO A 38 -41.75 -1.37 70.80
N THR A 39 -42.83 -0.69 70.42
CA THR A 39 -43.99 -1.32 69.77
C THR A 39 -43.55 -2.13 68.55
N GLY A 40 -43.90 -3.42 68.53
CA GLY A 40 -43.51 -4.35 67.47
C GLY A 40 -42.22 -5.14 67.77
N TRP A 41 -41.53 -4.92 68.88
CA TRP A 41 -40.41 -5.76 69.32
C TRP A 41 -40.84 -6.67 70.47
N LYS A 42 -40.38 -7.93 70.44
CA LYS A 42 -40.63 -8.91 71.51
C LYS A 42 -39.38 -9.75 71.75
N ILE A 43 -39.01 -10.01 72.99
CA ILE A 43 -37.96 -10.96 73.38
C ILE A 43 -38.56 -12.19 74.05
N GLU A 44 -38.00 -13.36 73.75
CA GLU A 44 -38.29 -14.63 74.40
C GLU A 44 -37.00 -15.20 75.02
N THR A 45 -37.05 -15.59 76.29
CA THR A 45 -35.92 -16.12 77.05
C THR A 45 -36.30 -17.48 77.68
N PRO A 46 -36.22 -18.58 76.94
CA PRO A 46 -36.80 -19.88 77.33
C PRO A 46 -36.21 -20.46 78.63
N TYR A 47 -34.93 -20.21 78.92
CA TYR A 47 -34.23 -20.79 80.08
C TYR A 47 -33.99 -19.81 81.24
N GLY A 48 -34.42 -18.55 81.12
CA GLY A 48 -34.15 -17.51 82.13
C GLY A 48 -32.68 -17.14 82.26
N ILE A 49 -32.31 -16.46 83.36
CA ILE A 49 -30.91 -16.07 83.65
C ILE A 49 -30.29 -17.09 84.61
N GLU A 50 -29.02 -17.42 84.36
CA GLU A 50 -28.12 -18.05 85.32
C GLU A 50 -27.32 -16.94 86.04
N PRO A 51 -27.63 -16.61 87.29
CA PRO A 51 -26.96 -15.53 88.00
C PRO A 51 -25.67 -16.00 88.67
N HIS A 52 -24.63 -15.17 88.56
CA HIS A 52 -23.43 -15.24 89.38
C HIS A 52 -23.19 -13.88 90.06
N LEU A 53 -22.33 -13.84 91.08
CA LEU A 53 -22.05 -12.61 91.84
C LEU A 53 -21.40 -11.51 90.98
N GLU A 54 -20.56 -11.94 90.03
CA GLU A 54 -19.72 -11.05 89.20
C GLU A 54 -20.23 -10.94 87.74
N LYS A 55 -21.18 -11.79 87.34
CA LYS A 55 -21.71 -11.87 85.97
C LYS A 55 -23.13 -12.44 85.92
N ALA A 56 -23.90 -12.09 84.89
CA ALA A 56 -25.18 -12.72 84.57
C ALA A 56 -25.08 -13.41 83.21
N ILE A 57 -25.55 -14.65 83.12
CA ILE A 57 -25.55 -15.41 81.87
C ILE A 57 -26.99 -15.65 81.44
N LEU A 58 -27.31 -15.30 80.19
CA LEU A 58 -28.56 -15.63 79.52
C LEU A 58 -28.26 -16.76 78.52
N PRO A 59 -28.64 -18.02 78.82
CA PRO A 59 -28.25 -19.19 78.02
C PRO A 59 -28.80 -19.15 76.60
N GLN A 60 -30.03 -18.67 76.42
CA GLN A 60 -30.62 -18.49 75.10
C GLN A 60 -31.68 -17.39 75.12
N PHE A 61 -31.73 -16.60 74.04
CA PHE A 61 -32.83 -15.69 73.78
C PHE A 61 -33.10 -15.54 72.29
N THR A 62 -34.34 -15.19 71.94
CA THR A 62 -34.72 -14.80 70.59
C THR A 62 -35.43 -13.46 70.62
N ILE A 63 -34.98 -12.54 69.77
CA ILE A 63 -35.63 -11.25 69.54
C ILE A 63 -36.47 -11.37 68.27
N TYR A 64 -37.71 -10.90 68.36
CA TYR A 64 -38.66 -10.82 67.27
C TYR A 64 -38.95 -9.37 66.92
N TYR A 65 -39.08 -9.09 65.63
CA TYR A 65 -39.74 -7.90 65.12
C TYR A 65 -41.05 -8.31 64.47
N GLN A 66 -42.16 -7.78 64.96
CA GLN A 66 -43.52 -8.24 64.71
C GLN A 66 -43.66 -9.74 65.02
N HIS A 67 -43.62 -10.59 63.99
CA HIS A 67 -43.67 -12.05 64.12
C HIS A 67 -42.41 -12.74 63.58
N CYS A 68 -41.37 -11.99 63.20
CA CYS A 68 -40.16 -12.52 62.56
C CYS A 68 -39.02 -12.64 63.57
N PRO A 69 -38.44 -13.84 63.80
CA PRO A 69 -37.32 -14.05 64.73
C PRO A 69 -36.04 -13.47 64.14
N ILE A 70 -35.80 -12.18 64.38
CA ILE A 70 -34.70 -11.46 63.75
C ILE A 70 -33.33 -11.88 64.28
N ILE A 71 -33.20 -12.14 65.58
CA ILE A 71 -31.94 -12.55 66.21
C ILE A 71 -32.23 -13.73 67.14
N SER A 72 -31.55 -14.86 66.91
CA SER A 72 -31.49 -15.97 67.87
C SER A 72 -30.07 -16.07 68.41
N ALA A 73 -29.90 -16.05 69.72
CA ALA A 73 -28.61 -15.90 70.37
C ALA A 73 -28.46 -16.85 71.55
N GLU A 74 -27.23 -17.32 71.77
CA GLU A 74 -26.86 -18.30 72.79
C GLU A 74 -25.72 -17.76 73.65
N SER A 75 -25.85 -17.98 74.96
CA SER A 75 -24.86 -17.71 75.99
C SER A 75 -24.34 -16.26 75.95
N LEU A 76 -25.25 -15.33 76.26
CA LEU A 76 -24.91 -13.92 76.52
C LEU A 76 -24.47 -13.76 77.97
N SER A 77 -23.22 -13.40 78.19
CA SER A 77 -22.64 -13.12 79.51
C SER A 77 -22.40 -11.62 79.66
N VAL A 78 -22.94 -11.01 80.70
CA VAL A 78 -22.68 -9.61 81.09
C VAL A 78 -21.91 -9.63 82.40
N GLN A 79 -20.68 -9.12 82.40
CA GLN A 79 -19.79 -9.03 83.57
C GLN A 79 -19.63 -7.56 83.98
N TRP A 80 -19.72 -7.27 85.27
CA TRP A 80 -19.69 -5.90 85.80
C TRP A 80 -18.68 -5.66 86.95
N LEU A 81 -18.05 -6.71 87.50
CA LEU A 81 -16.92 -6.60 88.44
C LEU A 81 -15.57 -6.74 87.70
N ASP A 82 -14.56 -5.99 88.17
CA ASP A 82 -13.20 -5.79 87.63
C ASP A 82 -13.10 -5.16 86.23
N GLU A 83 -13.74 -5.76 85.22
CA GLU A 83 -13.76 -5.26 83.83
C GLU A 83 -15.17 -5.41 83.25
N GLN A 84 -15.77 -4.28 82.86
CA GLN A 84 -17.11 -4.26 82.26
C GLN A 84 -17.05 -4.93 80.89
N SER A 85 -17.67 -6.10 80.74
CA SER A 85 -17.66 -6.83 79.47
C SER A 85 -18.97 -7.53 79.15
N ILE A 86 -19.35 -7.51 77.88
CA ILE A 86 -20.50 -8.22 77.32
C ILE A 86 -19.95 -9.22 76.31
N ARG A 87 -20.17 -10.51 76.55
CA ARG A 87 -19.76 -11.60 75.67
C ARG A 87 -20.95 -12.36 75.15
N LEU A 88 -21.04 -12.54 73.84
CA LEU A 88 -22.04 -13.35 73.18
C LEU A 88 -21.33 -14.46 72.40
N ASN A 89 -21.56 -15.72 72.78
CA ASN A 89 -20.86 -16.83 72.14
C ASN A 89 -21.36 -17.07 70.71
N GLN A 90 -22.67 -17.13 70.51
CA GLN A 90 -23.24 -17.35 69.18
C GLN A 90 -24.50 -16.54 68.98
N ALA A 91 -24.63 -15.93 67.80
CA ALA A 91 -25.83 -15.24 67.37
C ALA A 91 -26.11 -15.56 65.91
N THR A 92 -27.38 -15.67 65.56
CA THR A 92 -27.84 -15.85 64.19
C THR A 92 -28.85 -14.76 63.86
N VAL A 93 -28.60 -14.03 62.78
CA VAL A 93 -29.50 -12.98 62.27
C VAL A 93 -30.22 -13.50 61.05
N ASP A 94 -31.55 -13.38 61.02
CA ASP A 94 -32.34 -13.72 59.85
C ASP A 94 -32.44 -12.51 58.90
N TYR A 95 -31.77 -12.61 57.75
CA TYR A 95 -31.74 -11.54 56.76
C TYR A 95 -33.14 -11.24 56.19
N ALA A 96 -34.00 -12.26 56.03
CA ALA A 96 -35.35 -12.07 55.51
C ALA A 96 -36.17 -11.15 56.44
N CYS A 97 -35.94 -11.22 57.74
CA CYS A 97 -36.60 -10.34 58.72
C CYS A 97 -36.19 -8.87 58.58
N VAL A 98 -34.98 -8.57 58.12
CA VAL A 98 -34.49 -7.18 57.95
C VAL A 98 -35.33 -6.42 56.91
N SER A 99 -35.85 -7.12 55.90
CA SER A 99 -36.70 -6.52 54.85
C SER A 99 -38.05 -5.98 55.38
N LEU A 100 -38.47 -6.42 56.57
CA LEU A 100 -39.72 -5.97 57.22
C LEU A 100 -39.56 -4.63 57.93
N PHE A 101 -38.33 -4.12 58.08
CA PHE A 101 -38.11 -2.82 58.69
C PHE A 101 -38.70 -1.71 57.82
N PRO A 102 -39.32 -0.68 58.44
CA PRO A 102 -39.88 0.44 57.69
C PRO A 102 -38.78 1.11 56.89
N LYS A 103 -38.99 1.27 55.58
CA LYS A 103 -38.15 2.13 54.75
C LYS A 103 -38.24 3.54 55.35
N SER A 104 -37.12 4.05 55.87
CA SER A 104 -37.09 5.34 56.54
C SER A 104 -37.77 6.40 55.66
N GLU A 105 -38.90 6.95 56.12
CA GLU A 105 -39.40 8.21 55.57
C GLU A 105 -38.26 9.23 55.63
N LYS A 106 -38.20 10.13 54.64
CA LYS A 106 -37.15 11.14 54.50
C LYS A 106 -37.02 11.95 55.79
N SER A 107 -36.21 11.47 56.74
CA SER A 107 -35.78 12.24 57.89
C SER A 107 -34.90 13.33 57.33
N GLN A 108 -35.47 14.53 57.20
CA GLN A 108 -34.70 15.74 57.40
C GLN A 108 -33.88 15.51 58.66
N THR A 109 -32.55 15.55 58.51
CA THR A 109 -31.56 15.42 59.57
C THR A 109 -32.05 16.18 60.81
N ASP A 110 -32.49 15.44 61.82
CA ASP A 110 -32.83 16.00 63.12
C ASP A 110 -31.51 16.58 63.67
N PRO A 111 -31.39 17.91 63.88
CA PRO A 111 -30.12 18.59 64.16
C PRO A 111 -29.46 18.25 65.52
N THR A 112 -29.85 17.12 66.14
CA THR A 112 -29.46 16.71 67.49
C THR A 112 -28.68 15.39 67.56
N GLU A 113 -28.46 14.68 66.44
CA GLU A 113 -27.67 13.43 66.41
C GLU A 113 -26.17 13.69 66.06
N THR A 114 -25.41 14.29 66.98
CA THR A 114 -23.95 14.48 66.82
C THR A 114 -23.15 13.27 67.35
N ILE A 115 -21.94 13.05 66.81
CA ILE A 115 -21.05 11.95 67.23
C ILE A 115 -20.77 11.98 68.73
N LYS A 116 -20.53 13.16 69.31
CA LYS A 116 -20.34 13.34 70.75
C LYS A 116 -21.53 12.84 71.57
N THR A 117 -22.75 13.13 71.10
CA THR A 117 -23.99 12.73 71.79
C THR A 117 -24.21 11.22 71.71
N ILE A 118 -23.82 10.58 70.61
CA ILE A 118 -23.89 9.12 70.45
C ILE A 118 -22.88 8.43 71.37
N LEU A 119 -21.63 8.90 71.40
CA LEU A 119 -20.57 8.32 72.24
C LEU A 119 -20.85 8.48 73.74
N ALA A 120 -21.48 9.58 74.15
CA ALA A 120 -21.89 9.80 75.55
C ALA A 120 -22.95 8.80 76.05
N LEU A 121 -23.63 8.08 75.15
CA LEU A 121 -24.64 7.07 75.49
C LEU A 121 -24.06 5.65 75.59
N LEU A 122 -22.79 5.46 75.22
CA LEU A 122 -22.12 4.16 75.28
C LEU A 122 -21.47 3.97 76.66
N PRO A 123 -21.75 2.87 77.38
CA PRO A 123 -21.02 2.55 78.60
C PRO A 123 -19.56 2.19 78.27
N GLU A 124 -18.65 2.46 79.21
CA GLU A 124 -17.27 1.96 79.09
C GLU A 124 -17.25 0.44 79.21
N GLY A 125 -16.34 -0.23 78.48
CA GLY A 125 -16.22 -1.68 78.52
C GLY A 125 -15.98 -2.34 77.16
N ASN A 126 -15.96 -3.67 77.19
CA ASN A 126 -15.70 -4.51 76.02
C ASN A 126 -16.95 -5.29 75.60
N ILE A 127 -17.25 -5.34 74.31
CA ILE A 127 -18.29 -6.19 73.73
C ILE A 127 -17.62 -7.18 72.78
N GLU A 128 -17.85 -8.48 72.95
CA GLU A 128 -17.30 -9.53 72.09
C GLU A 128 -18.42 -10.47 71.65
N ILE A 129 -18.61 -10.60 70.34
CA ILE A 129 -19.46 -11.59 69.69
C ILE A 129 -18.53 -12.59 69.00
N LYS A 130 -18.43 -13.82 69.53
CA LYS A 130 -17.48 -14.81 68.99
C LYS A 130 -17.91 -15.36 67.63
N SER A 131 -19.22 -15.49 67.40
CA SER A 131 -19.79 -16.04 66.17
C SER A 131 -21.13 -15.42 65.86
N LEU A 132 -21.21 -14.64 64.79
CA LEU A 132 -22.45 -14.07 64.24
C LEU A 132 -22.69 -14.64 62.84
N ALA A 133 -23.72 -15.47 62.68
CA ALA A 133 -24.10 -16.07 61.41
C ALA A 133 -25.33 -15.39 60.80
N TRP A 134 -25.44 -15.42 59.47
CA TRP A 134 -26.61 -14.91 58.74
C TRP A 134 -27.43 -16.07 58.16
N LYS A 135 -28.76 -16.03 58.34
CA LYS A 135 -29.72 -16.97 57.74
C LYS A 135 -30.54 -16.30 56.64
N ASN A 136 -31.08 -17.10 55.72
CA ASN A 136 -31.97 -16.68 54.65
C ASN A 136 -31.42 -15.54 53.78
N LEU A 137 -30.14 -15.64 53.40
CA LEU A 137 -29.52 -14.71 52.46
C LEU A 137 -30.23 -14.77 51.09
N PRO A 138 -30.53 -13.61 50.46
CA PRO A 138 -31.28 -13.58 49.21
C PRO A 138 -30.46 -14.16 48.04
N ASN A 139 -31.16 -14.84 47.12
CA ASN A 139 -30.52 -15.45 45.94
C ASN A 139 -29.93 -14.42 44.97
N GLU A 140 -30.49 -13.21 44.94
CA GLU A 140 -30.02 -12.10 44.10
C GLU A 140 -28.78 -11.39 44.66
N MET A 141 -28.31 -11.79 45.86
CA MET A 141 -27.10 -11.22 46.45
C MET A 141 -25.86 -11.59 45.64
N HIS A 142 -24.98 -10.61 45.43
CA HIS A 142 -23.72 -10.83 44.73
C HIS A 142 -22.91 -11.98 45.36
N GLU A 143 -22.42 -12.91 44.54
CA GLU A 143 -21.76 -14.16 44.97
C GLU A 143 -20.64 -13.93 46.00
N ARG A 144 -19.81 -12.88 45.82
CA ARG A 144 -18.75 -12.54 46.78
C ARG A 144 -19.29 -12.14 48.17
N LEU A 145 -20.35 -11.34 48.23
CA LEU A 145 -20.97 -10.91 49.48
C LEU A 145 -21.68 -12.09 50.15
N LYS A 146 -22.36 -12.92 49.36
CA LYS A 146 -23.01 -14.14 49.82
C LYS A 146 -21.99 -15.10 50.45
N GLY A 147 -20.85 -15.31 49.79
CA GLY A 147 -19.76 -16.15 50.31
C GLY A 147 -19.18 -15.64 51.63
N LEU A 148 -18.99 -14.32 51.77
CA LEU A 148 -18.56 -13.69 53.02
C LEU A 148 -19.58 -13.91 54.15
N LEU A 149 -20.86 -13.60 53.89
CA LEU A 149 -21.94 -13.65 54.89
C LEU A 149 -22.35 -15.08 55.28
N GLN A 150 -22.01 -16.09 54.49
CA GLN A 150 -22.20 -17.50 54.83
C GLN A 150 -21.30 -17.97 55.99
N SER A 151 -20.14 -17.33 56.16
CA SER A 151 -19.24 -17.63 57.26
C SER A 151 -19.58 -16.77 58.48
N PRO A 152 -19.59 -17.33 59.70
CA PRO A 152 -19.80 -16.53 60.90
C PRO A 152 -18.71 -15.47 61.06
N SER A 153 -19.10 -14.29 61.57
CA SER A 153 -18.17 -13.21 61.90
C SER A 153 -17.87 -13.15 63.40
N GLU A 154 -16.61 -12.93 63.75
CA GLU A 154 -16.16 -12.54 65.07
C GLU A 154 -16.13 -11.02 65.14
N ILE A 155 -16.70 -10.43 66.19
CA ILE A 155 -16.80 -8.98 66.37
C ILE A 155 -16.35 -8.61 67.77
N LYS A 156 -15.45 -7.64 67.90
CA LYS A 156 -15.04 -7.05 69.19
C LYS A 156 -15.17 -5.55 69.13
N PHE A 157 -15.75 -4.94 70.16
CA PHE A 157 -15.78 -3.50 70.37
C PHE A 157 -15.23 -3.19 71.75
N ALA A 158 -14.45 -2.11 71.89
CA ALA A 158 -14.02 -1.61 73.19
C ALA A 158 -14.19 -0.11 73.24
N PHE A 159 -14.72 0.40 74.35
CA PHE A 159 -14.88 1.84 74.59
C PHE A 159 -14.30 2.22 75.94
N PHE A 160 -13.21 2.99 75.94
CA PHE A 160 -12.56 3.49 77.17
C PHE A 160 -12.00 4.88 76.92
N GLN A 161 -12.16 5.80 77.87
CA GLN A 161 -11.55 7.15 77.80
C GLN A 161 -11.87 7.89 76.47
N GLN A 162 -13.11 7.80 75.99
CA GLN A 162 -13.57 8.37 74.71
C GLN A 162 -12.90 7.80 73.45
N LYS A 163 -12.20 6.67 73.57
CA LYS A 163 -11.64 5.91 72.45
C LYS A 163 -12.50 4.69 72.18
N LEU A 164 -13.00 4.56 70.95
CA LEU A 164 -13.76 3.42 70.47
C LEU A 164 -12.90 2.60 69.52
N THR A 165 -12.66 1.32 69.82
CA THR A 165 -12.06 0.37 68.88
C THR A 165 -13.07 -0.67 68.44
N ALA A 166 -12.96 -1.09 67.18
CA ALA A 166 -13.77 -2.15 66.60
C ALA A 166 -12.86 -3.11 65.83
N TYR A 167 -13.13 -4.41 65.97
CA TYR A 167 -12.48 -5.47 65.23
C TYR A 167 -13.55 -6.40 64.69
N ILE A 168 -13.49 -6.69 63.39
CA ILE A 168 -14.38 -7.65 62.73
C ILE A 168 -13.53 -8.61 61.92
N LYS A 169 -13.69 -9.90 62.16
CA LYS A 169 -13.08 -10.96 61.36
C LYS A 169 -14.17 -11.83 60.76
N GLN A 170 -14.19 -11.93 59.43
CA GLN A 170 -15.20 -12.70 58.72
C GLN A 170 -14.57 -13.36 57.49
N GLN A 171 -14.45 -14.68 57.53
CA GLN A 171 -13.83 -15.48 56.47
C GLN A 171 -12.44 -14.93 56.08
N ALA A 172 -12.37 -14.26 54.94
CA ALA A 172 -11.18 -13.68 54.31
C ALA A 172 -10.98 -12.19 54.64
N VAL A 173 -11.89 -11.57 55.39
CA VAL A 173 -11.89 -10.15 55.75
C VAL A 173 -11.46 -9.97 57.20
N THR A 174 -10.52 -9.07 57.42
CA THR A 174 -10.22 -8.50 58.73
C THR A 174 -10.38 -6.99 58.66
N PHE A 175 -11.14 -6.43 59.59
CA PHE A 175 -11.38 -5.00 59.70
C PHE A 175 -11.06 -4.53 61.11
N ASP A 176 -10.19 -3.54 61.21
CA ASP A 176 -9.82 -2.86 62.44
C ASP A 176 -10.22 -1.39 62.31
N ALA A 177 -10.87 -0.83 63.32
CA ALA A 177 -11.17 0.59 63.39
C ALA A 177 -10.85 1.15 64.78
N ASN A 178 -10.38 2.38 64.80
CA ASN A 178 -10.09 3.13 66.00
C ASN A 178 -10.61 4.55 65.80
N PHE A 179 -11.47 5.00 66.71
CA PHE A 179 -12.03 6.33 66.72
C PHE A 179 -11.69 7.03 68.04
N ALA A 180 -10.94 8.13 67.96
CA ALA A 180 -10.62 8.98 69.11
C ALA A 180 -10.47 10.43 68.65
N ASN A 181 -10.93 11.40 69.45
CA ASN A 181 -10.78 12.84 69.15
C ASN A 181 -11.27 13.26 67.74
N GLN A 182 -12.40 12.72 67.28
CA GLN A 182 -12.96 12.93 65.93
C GLN A 182 -12.11 12.36 64.78
N GLN A 183 -11.03 11.64 65.09
CA GLN A 183 -10.20 10.96 64.12
C GLN A 183 -10.57 9.47 64.05
N LEU A 184 -10.96 9.02 62.87
CA LEU A 184 -11.23 7.62 62.55
C LEU A 184 -10.05 7.06 61.75
N THR A 185 -9.37 6.04 62.29
CA THR A 185 -8.38 5.26 61.55
C THR A 185 -8.87 3.84 61.37
N THR A 186 -8.89 3.33 60.14
CA THR A 186 -9.33 1.97 59.84
C THR A 186 -8.34 1.23 58.97
N GLN A 187 -8.25 -0.09 59.16
CA GLN A 187 -7.49 -1.00 58.33
C GLN A 187 -8.40 -2.15 57.93
N LEU A 188 -8.55 -2.38 56.62
CA LEU A 188 -9.31 -3.48 56.05
C LEU A 188 -8.35 -4.33 55.22
N SER A 189 -8.30 -5.63 55.48
CA SER A 189 -7.61 -6.59 54.62
C SER A 189 -8.61 -7.63 54.15
N TYR A 190 -8.63 -7.89 52.84
CA TYR A 190 -9.47 -8.91 52.23
C TYR A 190 -8.60 -9.79 51.33
N GLN A 191 -8.54 -11.08 51.64
CA GLN A 191 -7.75 -12.07 50.90
C GLN A 191 -8.58 -13.35 50.68
N PRO A 192 -9.42 -13.41 49.63
CA PRO A 192 -10.26 -14.58 49.39
C PRO A 192 -9.49 -15.81 48.92
N ASN A 193 -8.31 -15.64 48.30
CA ASN A 193 -7.44 -16.71 47.83
C ASN A 193 -5.97 -16.23 47.79
N ASN A 194 -5.05 -17.05 47.25
CA ASN A 194 -3.62 -16.71 47.21
C ASN A 194 -3.25 -15.65 46.16
N ASP A 195 -4.08 -15.49 45.12
CA ASP A 195 -3.80 -14.64 43.96
C ASP A 195 -4.61 -13.32 43.98
N GLU A 196 -5.43 -13.11 45.02
CA GLU A 196 -6.25 -11.93 45.23
C GLU A 196 -6.04 -11.37 46.65
N GLN A 197 -5.53 -10.15 46.75
CA GLN A 197 -5.30 -9.45 48.01
C GLN A 197 -5.72 -8.00 47.90
N HIS A 198 -6.37 -7.51 48.94
CA HIS A 198 -6.80 -6.12 49.05
C HIS A 198 -6.43 -5.62 50.44
N HIS A 199 -5.76 -4.48 50.48
CA HIS A 199 -5.40 -3.83 51.73
C HIS A 199 -5.78 -2.36 51.64
N VAL A 200 -6.62 -1.92 52.56
CA VAL A 200 -7.10 -0.54 52.64
C VAL A 200 -6.74 0.02 54.00
N THR A 201 -6.08 1.17 54.01
CA THR A 201 -5.88 1.98 55.21
C THR A 201 -6.58 3.32 54.99
N LEU A 202 -7.35 3.75 55.99
CA LEU A 202 -8.09 5.00 55.94
C LEU A 202 -7.87 5.76 57.24
N SER A 203 -7.65 7.07 57.12
CA SER A 203 -7.60 8.02 58.22
C SER A 203 -8.50 9.19 57.85
N ALA A 204 -9.53 9.44 58.64
CA ALA A 204 -10.52 10.48 58.37
C ALA A 204 -10.74 11.34 59.62
N GLN A 205 -10.76 12.66 59.45
CA GLN A 205 -11.22 13.59 60.47
C GLN A 205 -12.71 13.87 60.23
N LEU A 206 -13.56 13.31 61.07
CA LEU A 206 -15.01 13.41 60.95
C LEU A 206 -15.50 14.77 61.45
N ASP A 207 -16.60 15.26 60.88
CA ASP A 207 -17.34 16.41 61.40
C ASP A 207 -18.22 15.98 62.60
N GLU A 208 -18.90 16.91 63.27
CA GLU A 208 -19.81 16.60 64.38
C GLU A 208 -21.00 15.72 63.96
N HIS A 209 -21.32 15.67 62.66
CA HIS A 209 -22.37 14.84 62.07
C HIS A 209 -21.79 13.58 61.43
N PHE A 210 -22.28 12.41 61.85
CA PHE A 210 -21.77 11.11 61.41
C PHE A 210 -21.86 10.84 59.90
N LEU A 211 -22.86 11.42 59.23
CA LEU A 211 -23.10 11.23 57.78
C LEU A 211 -22.48 12.35 56.90
N ALA A 212 -21.85 13.35 57.51
CA ALA A 212 -21.19 14.40 56.73
C ALA A 212 -19.87 13.90 56.14
N LEU A 213 -19.48 14.47 54.99
CA LEU A 213 -18.15 14.21 54.42
C LEU A 213 -17.05 14.64 55.41
N PRO A 214 -15.99 13.84 55.58
CA PRO A 214 -14.92 14.15 56.50
C PRO A 214 -14.18 15.43 56.08
N GLN A 215 -13.78 16.22 57.09
CA GLN A 215 -13.01 17.45 56.94
C GLN A 215 -11.64 17.17 56.30
N GLN A 216 -11.04 16.04 56.62
CA GLN A 216 -9.82 15.53 56.00
C GLN A 216 -9.94 14.01 55.82
N LEU A 217 -9.49 13.50 54.68
CA LEU A 217 -9.41 12.07 54.39
C LEU A 217 -8.03 11.74 53.84
N SER A 218 -7.47 10.62 54.30
CA SER A 218 -6.37 9.93 53.66
C SER A 218 -6.73 8.46 53.53
N LEU A 219 -6.87 8.01 52.29
CA LEU A 219 -7.20 6.63 51.93
C LEU A 219 -6.05 6.08 51.08
N ASN A 220 -5.50 4.94 51.48
CA ASN A 220 -4.51 4.21 50.70
C ASN A 220 -5.03 2.79 50.47
N TYR A 221 -5.11 2.41 49.20
CA TYR A 221 -5.59 1.11 48.75
C TYR A 221 -4.51 0.41 47.95
N GLN A 222 -4.11 -0.78 48.38
CA GLN A 222 -3.20 -1.66 47.69
C GLN A 222 -3.96 -2.90 47.24
N TRP A 223 -3.69 -3.36 46.02
CA TRP A 223 -4.34 -4.55 45.49
C TRP A 223 -3.38 -5.47 44.76
N HIS A 224 -3.75 -6.74 44.75
CA HIS A 224 -3.28 -7.77 43.87
C HIS A 224 -4.51 -8.51 43.34
N LEU A 225 -4.67 -8.55 42.02
CA LEU A 225 -5.80 -9.14 41.32
C LEU A 225 -5.29 -10.23 40.35
N PRO A 226 -6.00 -11.36 40.24
CA PRO A 226 -5.69 -12.40 39.26
C PRO A 226 -6.03 -11.97 37.84
N GLU A 227 -5.35 -12.58 36.85
CA GLU A 227 -5.59 -12.35 35.41
C GLU A 227 -7.04 -12.62 35.00
N ALA A 228 -7.72 -13.54 35.68
CA ALA A 228 -9.13 -13.85 35.46
C ALA A 228 -10.07 -12.66 35.74
N LEU A 229 -9.66 -11.69 36.56
CA LEU A 229 -10.42 -10.46 36.83
C LEU A 229 -9.95 -9.29 35.96
N ILE A 230 -8.64 -9.12 35.80
CA ILE A 230 -8.05 -8.05 34.99
C ILE A 230 -6.96 -8.62 34.09
N ALA A 231 -7.22 -8.60 32.78
CA ALA A 231 -6.29 -9.11 31.76
C ALA A 231 -5.06 -8.20 31.57
N GLU A 232 -5.19 -6.88 31.81
CA GLU A 232 -4.08 -5.92 31.65
C GLU A 232 -3.08 -6.07 32.81
N PRO A 233 -1.83 -6.54 32.56
CA PRO A 233 -0.86 -6.79 33.62
C PRO A 233 -0.56 -5.55 34.46
N SER A 234 -0.51 -4.38 33.84
CA SER A 234 -0.23 -3.12 34.54
C SER A 234 -1.28 -2.77 35.62
N LEU A 235 -2.50 -3.33 35.54
CA LEU A 235 -3.57 -3.09 36.49
C LEU A 235 -3.76 -4.22 37.51
N GLN A 236 -3.02 -5.33 37.40
CA GLN A 236 -3.15 -6.47 38.32
C GLN A 236 -2.57 -6.20 39.70
N GLN A 237 -1.53 -5.35 39.80
CA GLN A 237 -0.94 -4.96 41.07
C GLN A 237 -0.66 -3.46 41.07
N GLY A 238 -0.98 -2.82 42.18
CA GLY A 238 -0.73 -1.40 42.32
C GLY A 238 -1.17 -0.86 43.67
N HIS A 239 -1.00 0.45 43.79
CA HIS A 239 -1.52 1.20 44.92
C HIS A 239 -2.20 2.48 44.44
N SER A 240 -3.21 2.90 45.18
CA SER A 240 -3.97 4.11 44.91
C SER A 240 -4.13 4.89 46.20
N THR A 241 -3.83 6.18 46.14
CA THR A 241 -3.99 7.08 47.27
C THR A 241 -5.02 8.14 46.93
N LEU A 242 -5.95 8.38 47.85
CA LEU A 242 -6.96 9.42 47.77
C LEU A 242 -6.85 10.26 49.03
N ASN A 243 -6.44 11.52 48.85
CA ASN A 243 -6.32 12.46 49.95
C ASN A 243 -7.17 13.68 49.67
N TRP A 244 -7.88 14.19 50.66
CA TRP A 244 -8.55 15.49 50.57
C TRP A 244 -8.57 16.23 51.90
N TYR A 245 -8.77 17.54 51.84
CA TYR A 245 -9.06 18.41 52.96
C TYR A 245 -10.13 19.44 52.56
N LYS A 246 -10.88 19.95 53.53
CA LYS A 246 -11.91 20.96 53.32
C LYS A 246 -11.34 22.35 53.56
N GLN A 247 -11.51 23.25 52.60
CA GLN A 247 -11.14 24.67 52.68
C GLN A 247 -12.27 25.50 52.04
N ASP A 248 -12.73 26.56 52.71
CA ASP A 248 -13.77 27.47 52.19
C ASP A 248 -15.06 26.77 51.68
N GLN A 249 -15.49 25.71 52.39
CA GLN A 249 -16.59 24.80 52.02
C GLN A 249 -16.40 23.96 50.75
N GLN A 250 -15.21 23.96 50.16
CA GLN A 250 -14.83 23.08 49.05
C GLN A 250 -13.86 22.00 49.53
N LEU A 251 -13.93 20.82 48.92
CA LEU A 251 -12.96 19.75 49.14
C LEU A 251 -11.84 19.86 48.10
N HIS A 252 -10.62 20.00 48.58
CA HIS A 252 -9.41 20.01 47.76
C HIS A 252 -8.67 18.70 47.99
N GLY A 253 -8.41 17.96 46.93
CA GLY A 253 -7.79 16.65 47.04
C GLY A 253 -6.97 16.24 45.85
N ASN A 254 -6.40 15.06 45.97
CA ASN A 254 -5.61 14.45 44.93
C ASN A 254 -5.85 12.95 44.92
N TRP A 255 -6.09 12.41 43.73
CA TRP A 255 -6.20 10.97 43.52
C TRP A 255 -5.02 10.50 42.68
N GLN A 256 -4.23 9.59 43.25
CA GLN A 256 -3.07 8.99 42.60
C GLN A 256 -3.28 7.49 42.45
N LEU A 257 -2.74 6.95 41.37
CA LEU A 257 -2.61 5.52 41.17
C LEU A 257 -1.29 5.24 40.48
N ASN A 258 -0.64 4.18 40.93
CA ASN A 258 0.60 3.69 40.36
C ASN A 258 0.51 2.17 40.21
N SER A 259 0.89 1.68 39.03
CA SER A 259 1.11 0.25 38.84
C SER A 259 2.35 -0.19 39.61
N ALA A 260 2.28 -1.34 40.26
CA ALA A 260 3.45 -1.98 40.88
C ALA A 260 4.27 -2.78 39.85
N ILE A 261 3.66 -3.19 38.73
CA ILE A 261 4.30 -4.00 37.69
C ILE A 261 5.02 -3.10 36.67
N THR A 262 4.40 -1.98 36.29
CA THR A 262 4.95 -0.99 35.35
C THR A 262 4.98 0.39 36.02
N PRO A 263 6.04 0.72 36.80
CA PRO A 263 6.06 1.94 37.61
C PRO A 263 5.89 3.26 36.83
N GLU A 264 6.23 3.28 35.54
CA GLU A 264 5.93 4.39 34.62
C GLU A 264 4.43 4.64 34.39
N ASN A 265 3.58 3.63 34.61
CA ASN A 265 2.14 3.72 34.48
C ASN A 265 1.54 4.30 35.76
N GLN A 266 1.22 5.58 35.68
CA GLN A 266 0.68 6.33 36.79
C GLN A 266 -0.31 7.41 36.34
N PHE A 267 -1.20 7.76 37.24
CA PHE A 267 -2.00 8.97 37.10
C PHE A 267 -2.04 9.75 38.41
N ASN A 268 -2.10 11.07 38.26
CA ASN A 268 -2.14 12.04 39.33
C ASN A 268 -3.22 13.06 38.99
N LEU A 269 -4.35 13.00 39.68
CA LEU A 269 -5.56 13.74 39.37
C LEU A 269 -5.90 14.66 40.56
N PRO A 270 -5.39 15.91 40.57
CA PRO A 270 -5.79 16.92 41.54
C PRO A 270 -7.24 17.27 41.28
N PHE A 271 -8.07 17.26 42.32
CA PHE A 271 -9.48 17.58 42.19
C PHE A 271 -9.96 18.60 43.23
N HIS A 272 -10.99 19.32 42.83
CA HIS A 272 -11.79 20.21 43.64
C HIS A 272 -13.23 19.74 43.55
N PHE A 273 -13.84 19.52 44.70
CA PHE A 273 -15.24 19.12 44.79
C PHE A 273 -16.00 20.14 45.62
N ASP A 274 -17.07 20.66 45.04
CA ASP A 274 -18.07 21.47 45.73
C ASP A 274 -19.42 20.71 45.74
N THR A 275 -20.43 21.27 46.40
CA THR A 275 -21.75 20.63 46.51
C THR A 275 -22.47 20.38 45.17
N GLN A 276 -22.00 20.96 44.07
CA GLN A 276 -22.60 20.95 42.73
C GLN A 276 -21.68 20.38 41.64
N SER A 277 -20.35 20.43 41.80
CA SER A 277 -19.40 19.99 40.78
C SER A 277 -18.14 19.29 41.31
N LEU A 278 -17.59 18.37 40.50
CA LEU A 278 -16.27 17.78 40.65
C LEU A 278 -15.38 18.28 39.49
N THR A 279 -14.32 19.00 39.80
CA THR A 279 -13.36 19.51 38.84
C THR A 279 -12.00 18.85 39.05
N ILE A 280 -11.36 18.39 37.97
CA ILE A 280 -9.97 17.93 37.94
C ILE A 280 -9.18 18.96 37.14
N GLU A 281 -8.12 19.51 37.74
CA GLU A 281 -7.27 20.51 37.10
C GLU A 281 -5.89 19.94 36.78
N LYS A 282 -5.52 19.97 35.48
CA LYS A 282 -4.20 19.53 34.99
C LYS A 282 -3.76 18.16 35.51
N GLY A 283 -4.70 17.21 35.62
CA GLY A 283 -4.41 15.83 35.96
C GLY A 283 -3.41 15.25 34.97
N LYS A 284 -2.34 14.61 35.45
CA LYS A 284 -1.30 14.01 34.63
C LYS A 284 -1.56 12.51 34.52
N ILE A 285 -1.53 11.97 33.32
CA ILE A 285 -1.67 10.54 33.04
C ILE A 285 -0.47 10.15 32.19
N ASP A 286 0.39 9.31 32.74
CA ASP A 286 1.50 8.68 32.03
C ASP A 286 1.16 7.19 31.94
N TRP A 287 0.90 6.67 30.74
CA TRP A 287 0.48 5.28 30.56
C TRP A 287 1.03 4.67 29.28
N GLN A 288 1.73 3.55 29.37
CA GLN A 288 2.26 2.81 28.22
C GLN A 288 1.14 1.94 27.62
N LEU A 289 0.42 2.45 26.60
CA LEU A 289 -0.65 1.72 25.90
C LEU A 289 -0.12 0.54 25.08
N SER A 290 1.07 0.69 24.50
CA SER A 290 1.79 -0.35 23.78
C SER A 290 3.29 -0.02 23.77
N ASN A 291 4.14 -0.96 23.35
CA ASN A 291 5.60 -0.74 23.29
C ASN A 291 5.99 0.51 22.49
N ASP A 292 5.20 0.90 21.50
CA ASP A 292 5.50 2.02 20.59
C ASP A 292 4.63 3.26 20.83
N PHE A 293 3.75 3.26 21.84
CA PHE A 293 2.81 4.36 22.09
C PHE A 293 2.68 4.71 23.58
N PRO A 294 3.59 5.54 24.12
CA PRO A 294 3.44 6.13 25.45
C PRO A 294 2.36 7.22 25.44
N LEU A 295 1.32 7.05 26.25
CA LEU A 295 0.28 8.06 26.49
C LEU A 295 0.76 9.03 27.56
N ASN A 296 1.26 10.19 27.14
CA ASN A 296 1.53 11.31 28.04
C ASN A 296 0.41 12.33 27.90
N ALA A 297 -0.53 12.32 28.83
CA ALA A 297 -1.77 13.10 28.74
C ALA A 297 -1.96 14.05 29.93
N TYR A 298 -2.54 15.21 29.65
CA TYR A 298 -3.05 16.14 30.65
C TYR A 298 -4.57 16.22 30.55
N LEU A 299 -5.26 15.93 31.64
CA LEU A 299 -6.71 15.98 31.78
C LEU A 299 -7.12 17.24 32.55
N THR A 300 -8.10 17.96 32.03
CA THR A 300 -8.86 18.96 32.80
C THR A 300 -10.32 18.65 32.56
N THR A 301 -11.08 18.40 33.62
CA THR A 301 -12.49 18.03 33.48
C THR A 301 -13.33 18.61 34.60
N THR A 302 -14.57 19.00 34.30
CA THR A 302 -15.59 19.36 35.27
C THR A 302 -16.81 18.48 35.04
N ILE A 303 -17.33 17.88 36.11
CA ILE A 303 -18.49 17.01 36.12
C ILE A 303 -19.51 17.64 37.08
N SER A 304 -20.67 18.00 36.57
CA SER A 304 -21.75 18.65 37.32
C SER A 304 -23.04 17.86 37.16
N PRO A 305 -23.34 16.91 38.06
CA PRO A 305 -24.64 16.26 38.09
C PRO A 305 -25.74 17.25 38.49
N ASN A 306 -27.01 16.87 38.30
CA ASN A 306 -28.12 17.67 38.79
C ASN A 306 -28.09 17.76 40.34
N ARG A 307 -27.83 16.64 41.01
CA ARG A 307 -27.45 16.58 42.42
C ARG A 307 -26.56 15.38 42.66
N PHE A 308 -25.60 15.48 43.58
CA PHE A 308 -24.82 14.33 44.07
C PHE A 308 -25.67 13.43 45.01
N SER A 309 -26.79 12.91 44.49
CA SER A 309 -27.68 11.95 45.14
C SER A 309 -28.09 10.90 44.11
N LEU A 310 -28.05 9.62 44.47
CA LEU A 310 -28.26 8.48 43.56
C LEU A 310 -29.55 8.59 42.73
N ASP A 311 -30.62 9.15 43.29
CA ASP A 311 -31.92 9.30 42.62
C ASP A 311 -32.00 10.53 41.69
N GLU A 312 -31.06 11.48 41.81
CA GLU A 312 -31.10 12.80 41.15
C GLU A 312 -29.79 13.14 40.41
N LEU A 313 -28.98 12.14 40.02
CA LEU A 313 -27.69 12.35 39.34
C LEU A 313 -27.82 13.00 37.95
N TYR A 314 -28.81 12.57 37.18
CA TYR A 314 -28.96 12.96 35.77
C TYR A 314 -29.83 14.21 35.59
N PRO A 315 -29.56 15.05 34.56
CA PRO A 315 -28.45 14.95 33.61
C PRO A 315 -27.11 15.36 34.25
N ILE A 316 -26.03 14.72 33.82
CA ILE A 316 -24.66 15.03 34.23
C ILE A 316 -24.01 15.88 33.16
N LYS A 317 -23.76 17.14 33.46
CA LYS A 317 -23.02 18.04 32.56
C LYS A 317 -21.52 17.76 32.69
N THR A 318 -20.82 17.72 31.56
CA THR A 318 -19.38 17.48 31.51
C THR A 318 -18.67 18.53 30.68
N ALA A 319 -17.53 19.01 31.14
CA ALA A 319 -16.62 19.83 30.36
C ALA A 319 -15.25 19.16 30.43
N VAL A 320 -14.76 18.59 29.32
CA VAL A 320 -13.55 17.76 29.28
C VAL A 320 -12.54 18.39 28.33
N ARG A 321 -11.26 18.39 28.71
CA ARG A 321 -10.13 18.75 27.87
C ARG A 321 -8.97 17.82 28.16
N ILE A 322 -8.53 17.08 27.14
CA ILE A 322 -7.41 16.15 27.18
C ILE A 322 -6.35 16.67 26.22
N SER A 323 -5.12 16.87 26.68
CA SER A 323 -3.96 17.22 25.86
C SER A 323 -3.01 16.03 25.80
N LEU A 324 -2.81 15.45 24.62
CA LEU A 324 -1.94 14.30 24.40
C LEU A 324 -0.62 14.74 23.76
N LEU A 325 0.49 14.45 24.42
CA LEU A 325 1.83 14.73 23.92
C LEU A 325 2.40 13.52 23.19
N THR A 326 2.90 13.75 21.98
CA THR A 326 3.51 12.73 21.12
C THR A 326 4.89 13.18 20.65
N GLN A 327 5.75 12.25 20.23
CA GLN A 327 7.09 12.60 19.75
C GLN A 327 7.60 11.61 18.70
N ASN A 328 8.32 12.13 17.71
CA ASN A 328 9.13 11.34 16.77
C ASN A 328 10.41 12.11 16.39
N ALA A 329 11.16 11.61 15.40
CA ALA A 329 12.35 12.27 14.88
C ALA A 329 12.12 13.71 14.38
N LYS A 330 10.87 14.09 14.05
CA LYS A 330 10.45 15.43 13.60
C LYS A 330 9.99 16.32 14.77
N GLY A 331 10.31 15.94 16.01
CA GLY A 331 10.07 16.70 17.23
C GLY A 331 8.78 16.32 17.98
N LYS A 332 8.35 17.19 18.91
CA LYS A 332 7.14 16.99 19.72
C LYS A 332 5.87 17.39 18.95
N GLY A 333 4.79 16.68 19.21
CA GLY A 333 3.43 16.97 18.75
C GLY A 333 2.49 17.06 19.94
N ASN A 334 1.39 17.80 19.77
CA ASN A 334 0.34 17.91 20.78
C ASN A 334 -1.02 17.86 20.09
N VAL A 335 -1.91 16.99 20.56
CA VAL A 335 -3.31 16.94 20.12
C VAL A 335 -4.20 17.18 21.33
N VAL A 336 -5.13 18.11 21.18
CA VAL A 336 -6.10 18.47 22.21
C VAL A 336 -7.46 17.94 21.79
N ILE A 337 -8.06 17.11 22.64
CA ILE A 337 -9.43 16.63 22.54
C ILE A 337 -10.24 17.38 23.59
N SER A 338 -11.27 18.12 23.19
CA SER A 338 -12.09 18.89 24.13
C SER A 338 -13.57 18.75 23.85
N SER A 339 -14.37 18.63 24.91
CA SER A 339 -15.82 18.76 24.90
C SER A 339 -16.23 19.81 25.92
N PRO A 340 -16.57 21.05 25.50
CA PRO A 340 -16.86 22.12 26.45
C PRO A 340 -18.21 21.97 27.15
N GLN A 341 -19.18 21.28 26.53
CA GLN A 341 -20.57 21.17 27.00
C GLN A 341 -21.16 19.79 26.66
N GLY A 342 -20.63 18.75 27.28
CA GLY A 342 -21.21 17.42 27.24
C GLY A 342 -22.37 17.26 28.22
N GLU A 343 -23.28 16.35 27.91
CA GLU A 343 -24.42 15.96 28.75
C GLU A 343 -24.59 14.44 28.70
N ILE A 344 -24.53 13.80 29.86
CA ILE A 344 -24.81 12.38 30.05
C ILE A 344 -26.19 12.26 30.68
N GLN A 345 -27.08 11.51 30.05
CA GLN A 345 -28.40 11.18 30.56
C GLN A 345 -28.42 9.72 31.03
N GLN A 346 -29.57 9.26 31.52
CA GLN A 346 -29.70 7.92 32.09
C GLN A 346 -29.42 6.81 31.06
N ASP A 347 -29.86 6.97 29.80
CA ASP A 347 -29.67 5.99 28.72
C ASP A 347 -28.97 6.56 27.48
N SER A 348 -28.60 7.85 27.49
CA SER A 348 -28.07 8.55 26.33
C SER A 348 -26.92 9.51 26.65
N LEU A 349 -26.19 9.90 25.60
CA LEU A 349 -25.04 10.80 25.67
C LEU A 349 -25.19 11.87 24.58
N ILE A 350 -24.79 13.10 24.90
CA ILE A 350 -24.57 14.18 23.95
C ILE A 350 -23.20 14.79 24.27
N LEU A 351 -22.22 14.61 23.40
CA LEU A 351 -20.83 15.01 23.63
C LEU A 351 -20.27 15.71 22.38
N PRO A 352 -20.35 17.05 22.30
CA PRO A 352 -19.70 17.80 21.23
C PRO A 352 -18.19 17.79 21.44
N LEU A 353 -17.43 17.25 20.51
CA LEU A 353 -15.98 17.13 20.57
C LEU A 353 -15.27 18.03 19.54
N GLN A 354 -14.13 18.56 19.94
CA GLN A 354 -13.17 19.22 19.07
C GLN A 354 -11.81 18.56 19.26
N ILE A 355 -11.25 18.02 18.18
CA ILE A 355 -9.91 17.41 18.16
C ILE A 355 -9.00 18.29 17.31
N THR A 356 -8.05 18.96 17.93
CA THR A 356 -7.17 19.94 17.27
C THR A 356 -5.72 19.71 17.63
N GLY A 357 -4.82 19.72 16.64
CA GLY A 357 -3.38 19.66 16.85
C GLY A 357 -2.69 18.70 15.91
N ASN A 358 -1.58 18.11 16.33
CA ASN A 358 -0.89 17.09 15.56
C ASN A 358 -0.35 15.94 16.42
N ILE A 359 -0.36 14.76 15.82
CA ILE A 359 0.23 13.53 16.32
C ILE A 359 1.47 13.25 15.47
N LYS A 360 2.59 13.02 16.14
CA LYS A 360 3.87 12.68 15.51
C LYS A 360 4.29 11.28 15.95
N GLN A 361 4.29 10.33 15.02
CA GLN A 361 4.61 8.93 15.29
C GLN A 361 5.31 8.29 14.08
N GLY A 362 6.40 7.56 14.33
CA GLY A 362 7.24 7.01 13.25
C GLY A 362 7.64 8.08 12.24
N GLU A 363 7.46 7.78 10.95
CA GLU A 363 7.73 8.72 9.85
C GLU A 363 6.57 9.67 9.53
N HIS A 364 5.48 9.59 10.28
CA HIS A 364 4.21 10.26 10.01
C HIS A 364 3.95 11.47 10.90
N ILE A 365 3.26 12.46 10.35
CA ILE A 365 2.64 13.56 11.08
C ILE A 365 1.17 13.65 10.66
N LEU A 366 0.27 13.40 11.61
CA LEU A 366 -1.16 13.55 11.45
C LEU A 366 -1.61 14.87 12.06
N TYR A 367 -2.16 15.76 11.26
CA TYR A 367 -2.77 17.01 11.68
C TYR A 367 -4.28 16.82 11.74
N SER A 368 -4.88 17.27 12.84
CA SER A 368 -6.29 17.12 13.12
C SER A 368 -6.92 18.49 13.36
N THR A 369 -8.05 18.74 12.71
CA THR A 369 -8.97 19.83 13.02
C THR A 369 -10.37 19.28 12.84
N ILE A 370 -10.90 18.64 13.88
CA ILE A 370 -12.07 17.78 13.79
C ILE A 370 -13.11 18.21 14.82
N PRO A 371 -14.03 19.12 14.48
CA PRO A 371 -15.29 19.25 15.21
C PRO A 371 -16.20 18.08 14.86
N LEU A 372 -16.73 17.39 15.86
CA LEU A 372 -17.66 16.28 15.70
C LEU A 372 -18.62 16.21 16.89
N ASP A 373 -19.78 15.60 16.73
CA ASP A 373 -20.70 15.32 17.83
C ASP A 373 -20.84 13.82 18.04
N VAL A 374 -20.74 13.36 19.29
CA VAL A 374 -21.14 12.02 19.70
C VAL A 374 -22.51 12.11 20.34
N ARG A 375 -23.51 11.43 19.80
CA ARG A 375 -24.87 11.47 20.34
C ARG A 375 -25.63 10.16 20.16
N GLY A 376 -26.58 9.90 21.05
CA GLY A 376 -27.49 8.75 20.95
C GLY A 376 -27.56 7.97 22.25
N LYS A 377 -28.29 6.86 22.23
CA LYS A 377 -28.31 5.92 23.34
C LYS A 377 -26.99 5.14 23.43
N PHE A 378 -26.63 4.62 24.60
CA PHE A 378 -25.36 3.91 24.77
C PHE A 378 -25.19 2.69 23.85
N ASP A 379 -26.29 2.02 23.50
CA ASP A 379 -26.35 0.88 22.56
C ASP A 379 -26.41 1.30 21.08
N GLU A 380 -26.61 2.59 20.80
CA GLU A 380 -26.79 3.17 19.47
C GLU A 380 -26.12 4.55 19.33
N LEU A 381 -24.89 4.68 19.82
CA LEU A 381 -24.11 5.92 19.68
C LEU A 381 -23.76 6.19 18.22
N THR A 382 -23.89 7.46 17.84
CA THR A 382 -23.51 7.97 16.52
C THR A 382 -22.50 9.11 16.66
N LEU A 383 -21.41 9.01 15.92
CA LEU A 383 -20.40 10.05 15.73
C LEU A 383 -20.71 10.79 14.43
N ARG A 384 -20.84 12.11 14.46
CA ARG A 384 -21.09 12.94 13.28
C ARG A 384 -20.06 14.04 13.15
N PHE A 385 -19.31 14.04 12.07
CA PHE A 385 -18.34 15.08 11.76
C PHE A 385 -19.02 16.36 11.29
N LEU A 386 -18.66 17.49 11.90
CA LEU A 386 -19.25 18.80 11.64
C LEU A 386 -18.50 19.56 10.52
N GLN A 387 -19.01 20.73 10.15
CA GLN A 387 -18.33 21.58 9.18
C GLN A 387 -16.92 21.97 9.65
N GLY A 388 -15.96 21.95 8.74
CA GLY A 388 -14.55 22.20 9.05
C GLY A 388 -13.74 20.97 9.48
N ALA A 389 -14.36 19.79 9.64
CA ALA A 389 -13.65 18.55 9.96
C ALA A 389 -12.68 18.13 8.85
N LEU A 390 -11.39 18.15 9.18
CA LEU A 390 -10.28 17.83 8.29
C LEU A 390 -9.21 17.04 9.03
N LEU A 391 -8.81 15.93 8.43
CA LEU A 391 -7.57 15.22 8.75
C LEU A 391 -6.54 15.46 7.65
N ARG A 392 -5.28 15.64 8.02
CA ARG A 392 -4.17 15.77 7.07
C ARG A 392 -2.98 14.93 7.52
N LEU A 393 -2.41 14.13 6.64
CA LEU A 393 -1.26 13.27 6.90
C LEU A 393 -0.08 13.67 6.01
N THR A 394 1.12 13.67 6.57
CA THR A 394 2.39 13.74 5.83
C THR A 394 3.34 12.67 6.36
N GLY A 395 4.28 12.20 5.54
CA GLY A 395 5.23 11.16 5.94
C GLY A 395 5.66 10.27 4.80
N THR A 396 6.07 9.05 5.11
CA THR A 396 6.50 8.05 4.13
C THR A 396 5.87 6.72 4.48
N GLU A 397 5.13 6.15 3.53
CA GLU A 397 4.55 4.82 3.65
C GLU A 397 5.22 3.90 2.62
N ARG A 398 6.01 2.93 3.09
CA ARG A 398 6.84 2.05 2.26
C ARG A 398 7.75 2.83 1.29
N PHE A 399 7.42 2.87 0.00
CA PHE A 399 8.14 3.62 -1.05
C PHE A 399 7.37 4.87 -1.55
N LEU A 400 6.27 5.22 -0.89
CA LEU A 400 5.45 6.37 -1.22
C LEU A 400 5.78 7.53 -0.28
N THR A 401 6.27 8.63 -0.83
CA THR A 401 6.41 9.88 -0.08
C THR A 401 5.08 10.63 -0.10
N ILE A 402 4.51 10.86 1.08
CA ILE A 402 3.24 11.56 1.28
C ILE A 402 3.56 13.01 1.62
N ASN A 403 3.48 13.89 0.61
CA ASN A 403 3.68 15.32 0.79
C ASN A 403 2.46 15.96 1.47
N ASP A 404 1.25 15.50 1.10
CA ASP A 404 -0.01 16.00 1.63
C ASP A 404 -1.14 15.00 1.33
N LEU A 405 -1.70 14.35 2.35
CA LEU A 405 -2.91 13.53 2.23
C LEU A 405 -4.01 14.13 3.09
N ARG A 406 -5.11 14.59 2.49
CA ARG A 406 -6.21 15.26 3.19
C ARG A 406 -7.49 14.44 3.11
N PHE A 407 -8.19 14.32 4.24
CA PHE A 407 -9.52 13.75 4.35
C PHE A 407 -10.49 14.81 4.92
N PRO A 408 -11.24 15.50 4.04
CA PRO A 408 -12.40 16.27 4.46
C PRO A 408 -13.49 15.31 4.98
N LEU A 409 -13.92 15.49 6.23
CA LEU A 409 -14.84 14.58 6.91
C LEU A 409 -16.22 15.19 7.16
N ALA A 410 -16.44 16.46 6.80
CA ALA A 410 -17.71 17.15 7.08
C ALA A 410 -18.93 16.36 6.55
N GLY A 411 -19.88 16.06 7.44
CA GLY A 411 -21.10 15.31 7.10
C GLY A 411 -20.96 13.79 7.14
N VAL A 412 -19.75 13.25 7.37
CA VAL A 412 -19.55 11.82 7.62
C VAL A 412 -20.16 11.44 8.96
N ARG A 413 -20.77 10.25 9.02
CA ARG A 413 -21.31 9.66 10.24
C ARG A 413 -20.66 8.29 10.47
N VAL A 414 -20.36 7.97 11.72
CA VAL A 414 -19.86 6.66 12.13
C VAL A 414 -20.79 6.12 13.22
N ASP A 415 -21.19 4.87 13.09
CA ASP A 415 -22.00 4.16 14.07
C ASP A 415 -21.46 2.74 14.26
N LYS A 416 -22.15 1.90 15.04
CA LYS A 416 -21.72 0.51 15.30
C LYS A 416 -21.61 -0.35 14.04
N GLN A 417 -22.21 0.04 12.92
CA GLN A 417 -22.21 -0.72 11.66
C GLN A 417 -21.11 -0.27 10.68
N GLY A 418 -20.59 0.96 10.81
CA GLY A 418 -19.50 1.47 9.98
C GLY A 418 -19.52 2.96 9.74
N ILE A 419 -18.83 3.38 8.68
CA ILE A 419 -18.74 4.74 8.18
C ILE A 419 -19.81 4.96 7.10
N HIS A 420 -20.47 6.11 7.17
CA HIS A 420 -21.59 6.51 6.32
C HIS A 420 -21.40 7.91 5.78
N GLY A 421 -21.83 8.13 4.54
CA GLY A 421 -21.83 9.46 3.92
C GLY A 421 -20.73 9.65 2.89
N ARG A 422 -20.53 10.90 2.48
CA ARG A 422 -19.56 11.25 1.44
C ARG A 422 -18.14 11.22 2.02
N LEU A 423 -17.29 10.35 1.49
CA LEU A 423 -15.85 10.30 1.82
C LEU A 423 -15.03 10.87 0.67
N GLN A 424 -14.07 11.71 1.03
CA GLN A 424 -13.16 12.34 0.08
C GLN A 424 -11.72 12.19 0.56
N ALA A 425 -10.80 12.00 -0.39
CA ALA A 425 -9.37 12.02 -0.13
C ALA A 425 -8.66 12.84 -1.20
N ILE A 426 -7.69 13.65 -0.81
CA ILE A 426 -6.83 14.41 -1.72
C ILE A 426 -5.39 14.03 -1.38
N PHE A 427 -4.73 13.34 -2.30
CA PHE A 427 -3.37 12.84 -2.14
C PHE A 427 -2.41 13.63 -3.03
N ARG A 428 -1.30 14.08 -2.43
CA ARG A 428 -0.14 14.63 -3.13
C ARG A 428 1.12 13.94 -2.64
N GLY A 429 1.96 13.51 -3.57
CA GLY A 429 3.16 12.78 -3.20
C GLY A 429 4.01 12.35 -4.38
N GLU A 430 4.93 11.44 -4.09
CA GLU A 430 5.88 10.88 -5.06
C GLU A 430 6.12 9.39 -4.80
N SER A 431 6.44 8.66 -5.85
CA SER A 431 6.89 7.26 -5.77
C SER A 431 8.11 7.05 -6.69
N PRO A 432 8.78 5.90 -6.67
CA PRO A 432 9.90 5.65 -7.59
C PRO A 432 9.50 5.61 -9.07
N ASP A 433 8.21 5.44 -9.37
CA ASP A 433 7.65 5.47 -10.74
C ASP A 433 7.13 6.86 -11.15
N PHE A 434 6.58 7.63 -10.20
CA PHE A 434 5.83 8.85 -10.49
C PHE A 434 6.33 10.06 -9.68
N LYS A 435 6.43 11.23 -10.34
CA LYS A 435 6.61 12.54 -9.71
C LYS A 435 5.30 13.29 -9.66
N ASN A 436 5.20 14.24 -8.72
CA ASN A 436 4.10 15.20 -8.64
C ASN A 436 2.73 14.51 -8.74
N ILE A 437 2.55 13.41 -8.00
CA ILE A 437 1.27 12.72 -7.96
C ILE A 437 0.28 13.67 -7.30
N GLU A 438 -0.81 13.99 -7.98
CA GLU A 438 -1.98 14.67 -7.41
C GLU A 438 -3.22 13.86 -7.77
N MET A 439 -3.85 13.25 -6.76
CA MET A 439 -5.02 12.39 -6.93
C MET A 439 -6.14 12.85 -5.99
N ARG A 440 -7.37 12.81 -6.48
CA ARG A 440 -8.58 13.07 -5.71
C ARG A 440 -9.49 11.87 -5.78
N LEU A 441 -10.02 11.45 -4.64
CA LEU A 441 -11.05 10.42 -4.50
C LEU A 441 -12.30 11.08 -3.90
N ASP A 442 -13.46 10.73 -4.43
CA ASP A 442 -14.76 11.23 -3.98
C ASP A 442 -15.80 10.13 -4.14
N GLY A 443 -16.48 9.77 -3.06
CA GLY A 443 -17.39 8.63 -3.06
C GLY A 443 -18.37 8.64 -1.90
N TYR A 444 -19.22 7.62 -1.84
CA TYR A 444 -20.21 7.45 -0.79
C TYR A 444 -20.04 6.09 -0.10
N ALA A 445 -19.94 6.14 1.23
CA ALA A 445 -19.75 4.99 2.10
C ALA A 445 -21.09 4.57 2.72
N ASN A 446 -21.33 3.26 2.76
CA ASN A 446 -22.49 2.63 3.38
C ASN A 446 -22.02 1.47 4.27
N ASN A 447 -22.19 1.59 5.59
CA ASN A 447 -21.69 0.61 6.57
C ASN A 447 -20.22 0.25 6.34
N PHE A 448 -19.42 1.18 5.84
CA PHE A 448 -18.06 0.91 5.37
C PHE A 448 -17.12 0.72 6.57
N LYS A 449 -16.37 -0.37 6.60
CA LYS A 449 -15.52 -0.75 7.73
C LYS A 449 -14.07 -0.28 7.59
N ALA A 450 -13.65 0.21 6.41
CA ALA A 450 -12.30 0.71 6.15
C ALA A 450 -11.18 -0.26 6.59
N GLY A 451 -11.40 -1.57 6.41
CA GLY A 451 -10.50 -2.64 6.81
C GLY A 451 -10.52 -3.04 8.29
N ALA A 452 -11.21 -2.29 9.15
CA ALA A 452 -11.41 -2.65 10.56
C ALA A 452 -12.57 -3.65 10.74
N LEU A 453 -12.46 -4.83 10.11
CA LEU A 453 -13.58 -5.78 9.95
C LEU A 453 -14.15 -6.32 11.26
N HIS A 454 -13.33 -6.38 12.31
CA HIS A 454 -13.70 -6.87 13.64
C HIS A 454 -14.20 -5.78 14.60
N PHE A 455 -13.99 -4.51 14.26
CA PHE A 455 -14.41 -3.38 15.11
C PHE A 455 -15.90 -3.08 14.94
N PHE A 456 -16.42 -3.17 13.73
CA PHE A 456 -17.82 -2.87 13.41
C PHE A 456 -18.69 -4.13 13.36
N GLN A 457 -19.91 -4.01 13.91
CA GLN A 457 -20.94 -5.04 13.84
C GLN A 457 -21.53 -5.11 12.43
N ASP A 458 -22.00 -6.29 12.05
CA ASP A 458 -22.76 -6.44 10.82
C ASP A 458 -24.16 -5.83 10.96
N PRO A 459 -24.71 -5.22 9.89
CA PRO A 459 -26.10 -4.78 9.88
C PRO A 459 -27.06 -5.92 10.21
N THR A 460 -28.06 -5.64 11.04
CA THR A 460 -29.11 -6.60 11.43
C THR A 460 -30.09 -6.89 10.29
N ASP A 461 -30.35 -5.91 9.42
CA ASP A 461 -31.15 -6.10 8.21
C ASP A 461 -30.34 -6.90 7.18
N LYS A 462 -30.88 -8.06 6.79
CA LYS A 462 -30.30 -8.94 5.76
C LYS A 462 -30.19 -8.27 4.39
N LYS A 463 -30.95 -7.21 4.11
CA LYS A 463 -30.92 -6.46 2.85
C LYS A 463 -29.96 -5.26 2.86
N ALA A 464 -29.39 -4.90 4.00
CA ALA A 464 -28.47 -3.78 4.10
C ALA A 464 -27.16 -4.05 3.36
N VAL A 465 -26.61 -3.01 2.72
CA VAL A 465 -25.28 -3.06 2.11
C VAL A 465 -24.24 -3.30 3.20
N LYS A 466 -23.42 -4.33 3.06
CA LYS A 466 -22.36 -4.67 4.01
C LYS A 466 -21.03 -4.15 3.51
N ASP A 467 -20.39 -3.29 4.29
CA ASP A 467 -19.01 -2.85 4.10
C ASP A 467 -18.69 -2.39 2.67
N GLN A 468 -19.18 -1.23 2.27
CA GLN A 468 -18.97 -0.76 0.91
C GLN A 468 -18.68 0.74 0.83
N TRP A 469 -17.60 1.08 0.15
CA TRP A 469 -17.34 2.44 -0.31
C TRP A 469 -17.20 2.47 -1.84
N ASN A 470 -18.15 3.13 -2.51
CA ASN A 470 -18.09 3.36 -3.95
C ASN A 470 -17.51 4.74 -4.20
N TRP A 471 -16.48 4.83 -5.03
CA TRP A 471 -15.75 6.07 -5.26
C TRP A 471 -15.38 6.26 -6.72
N ARG A 472 -15.20 7.52 -7.08
CA ARG A 472 -14.53 7.94 -8.31
C ARG A 472 -13.21 8.60 -7.96
N PHE A 473 -12.25 8.50 -8.86
CA PHE A 473 -10.98 9.20 -8.72
C PHE A 473 -10.61 9.94 -9.99
N TRP A 474 -9.82 10.99 -9.84
CA TRP A 474 -9.20 11.72 -10.95
C TRP A 474 -7.95 12.42 -10.47
N GLY A 475 -7.01 12.61 -11.38
CA GLY A 475 -5.74 13.23 -11.03
C GLY A 475 -4.73 13.17 -12.15
N SER A 476 -3.51 13.56 -11.81
CA SER A 476 -2.38 13.55 -12.72
C SER A 476 -1.09 13.19 -11.99
N SER A 477 -0.13 12.68 -12.74
CA SER A 477 1.23 12.46 -12.29
C SER A 477 2.20 12.60 -13.47
N GLN A 478 3.50 12.46 -13.22
CA GLN A 478 4.51 12.41 -14.28
C GLN A 478 5.30 11.11 -14.17
N ILE A 479 5.33 10.31 -15.24
CA ILE A 479 6.06 9.04 -15.29
C ILE A 479 7.56 9.33 -15.36
N LYS A 480 8.34 8.90 -14.35
CA LYS A 480 9.79 9.19 -14.25
C LYS A 480 10.57 8.60 -15.43
N ALA A 481 10.29 7.36 -15.83
CA ALA A 481 11.00 6.67 -16.91
C ALA A 481 10.84 7.35 -18.28
N LEU A 482 9.68 7.96 -18.54
CA LEU A 482 9.36 8.61 -19.81
C LEU A 482 9.55 10.13 -19.77
N ASN A 483 9.54 10.71 -18.57
CA ASN A 483 9.49 12.15 -18.33
C ASN A 483 8.27 12.82 -18.99
N ARG A 484 7.09 12.19 -18.87
CA ARG A 484 5.84 12.66 -19.49
C ARG A 484 4.66 12.66 -18.52
N PRO A 485 3.75 13.67 -18.60
CA PRO A 485 2.53 13.71 -17.82
C PRO A 485 1.58 12.54 -18.15
N LEU A 486 0.91 12.04 -17.13
CA LEU A 486 -0.15 11.05 -17.18
C LEU A 486 -1.36 11.61 -16.42
N ALA A 487 -2.47 11.83 -17.12
CA ALA A 487 -3.75 12.10 -16.49
C ALA A 487 -4.51 10.79 -16.31
N VAL A 488 -5.18 10.60 -15.17
CA VAL A 488 -5.97 9.40 -14.87
C VAL A 488 -7.32 9.76 -14.27
N SER A 489 -8.31 8.90 -14.50
CA SER A 489 -9.62 8.97 -13.87
C SER A 489 -10.28 7.60 -13.86
N GLY A 490 -11.29 7.41 -13.04
CA GLY A 490 -12.03 6.16 -13.02
C GLY A 490 -12.93 5.99 -11.81
N ARG A 491 -13.40 4.75 -11.61
CA ARG A 491 -14.32 4.36 -10.54
C ARG A 491 -13.87 3.06 -9.90
N GLY A 492 -14.14 2.93 -8.61
CA GLY A 492 -13.77 1.77 -7.84
C GLY A 492 -14.69 1.54 -6.65
N VAL A 493 -14.48 0.40 -6.02
CA VAL A 493 -15.19 -0.05 -4.83
C VAL A 493 -14.17 -0.59 -3.84
N TRP A 494 -14.32 -0.24 -2.58
CA TRP A 494 -13.65 -0.93 -1.49
C TRP A 494 -14.67 -1.77 -0.73
N HIS A 495 -14.43 -3.06 -0.67
CA HIS A 495 -15.18 -4.04 0.13
C HIS A 495 -14.21 -5.00 0.83
N LYS A 496 -14.31 -5.12 2.16
CA LYS A 496 -13.41 -5.95 2.98
C LYS A 496 -11.93 -5.61 2.75
N ASP A 497 -11.14 -6.63 2.46
CA ASP A 497 -9.71 -6.64 2.15
C ASP A 497 -9.38 -6.20 0.71
N LEU A 498 -10.40 -6.00 -0.13
CA LEU A 498 -10.23 -5.75 -1.55
C LEU A 498 -10.62 -4.32 -1.96
N VAL A 499 -9.65 -3.63 -2.57
CA VAL A 499 -9.87 -2.37 -3.29
C VAL A 499 -9.85 -2.66 -4.79
N GLN A 500 -11.00 -2.52 -5.44
CA GLN A 500 -11.17 -2.79 -6.86
C GLN A 500 -11.38 -1.49 -7.66
N LEU A 501 -10.68 -1.34 -8.78
CA LEU A 501 -11.00 -0.39 -9.84
C LEU A 501 -11.77 -1.09 -10.95
N SER A 502 -13.05 -0.73 -11.09
CA SER A 502 -13.93 -1.24 -12.13
C SER A 502 -13.87 -0.41 -13.41
N GLU A 503 -13.41 0.84 -13.31
CA GLU A 503 -13.15 1.71 -14.46
C GLU A 503 -11.86 2.48 -14.29
N PHE A 504 -11.10 2.58 -15.37
CA PHE A 504 -9.88 3.37 -15.47
C PHE A 504 -9.78 3.95 -16.87
N LYS A 505 -9.51 5.24 -16.95
CA LYS A 505 -9.13 5.97 -18.15
C LYS A 505 -7.87 6.77 -17.85
N GLY A 506 -6.80 6.44 -18.55
CA GLY A 506 -5.54 7.15 -18.52
C GLY A 506 -5.24 7.81 -19.85
N SER A 507 -4.52 8.91 -19.80
CA SER A 507 -4.10 9.69 -20.96
C SER A 507 -2.65 10.10 -20.76
N LEU A 508 -1.76 9.46 -21.52
CA LEU A 508 -0.33 9.74 -21.53
C LEU A 508 -0.01 10.72 -22.66
N GLU A 509 0.62 11.83 -22.30
CA GLU A 509 1.02 12.87 -23.26
C GLU A 509 2.09 12.37 -24.25
N GLN A 510 2.23 13.08 -25.38
CA GLN A 510 3.13 12.71 -26.47
C GLN A 510 4.55 12.40 -25.98
N ILE A 511 5.07 11.24 -26.37
CA ILE A 511 6.42 10.78 -26.09
C ILE A 511 7.30 11.02 -27.33
N GLY A 512 8.15 12.05 -27.29
CA GLY A 512 9.21 12.22 -28.29
C GLY A 512 10.59 12.03 -27.65
N LYS A 513 11.28 10.92 -27.95
CA LYS A 513 12.67 10.63 -27.53
C LYS A 513 13.35 9.64 -28.48
N ASN A 514 14.67 9.81 -28.68
CA ASN A 514 15.56 8.85 -29.36
C ASN A 514 15.06 8.38 -30.74
N GLY A 515 14.53 9.30 -31.53
CA GLY A 515 14.01 8.98 -32.86
C GLY A 515 12.72 8.16 -32.85
N VAL A 516 11.97 8.14 -31.75
CA VAL A 516 10.60 7.62 -31.67
C VAL A 516 9.67 8.73 -31.20
N SER A 517 8.56 8.91 -31.90
CA SER A 517 7.48 9.83 -31.56
C SER A 517 6.17 9.05 -31.45
N ILE A 518 5.69 8.92 -30.23
CA ILE A 518 4.39 8.34 -29.91
C ILE A 518 3.47 9.52 -29.57
N PRO A 519 2.39 9.77 -30.33
CA PRO A 519 1.36 10.75 -29.99
C PRO A 519 0.67 10.34 -28.68
N LYS A 520 -0.34 11.12 -28.29
CA LYS A 520 -1.12 10.84 -27.08
C LYS A 520 -1.60 9.38 -27.06
N THR A 521 -1.30 8.69 -25.96
CA THR A 521 -1.66 7.27 -25.76
C THR A 521 -2.72 7.20 -24.68
N GLU A 522 -3.83 6.54 -25.00
CA GLU A 522 -4.92 6.32 -24.07
C GLU A 522 -4.78 4.94 -23.42
N LEU A 523 -5.22 4.85 -22.17
CA LEU A 523 -5.15 3.65 -21.35
C LEU A 523 -6.55 3.36 -20.81
N VAL A 524 -7.05 2.15 -21.00
CA VAL A 524 -8.36 1.72 -20.49
C VAL A 524 -8.22 0.35 -19.83
N LEU A 525 -9.16 -0.02 -18.95
CA LEU A 525 -9.14 -1.37 -18.39
C LEU A 525 -9.41 -2.41 -19.46
N ASN A 526 -8.62 -3.47 -19.41
CA ASN A 526 -8.93 -4.76 -20.02
C ASN A 526 -9.60 -5.67 -18.99
N GLU A 527 -9.10 -5.65 -17.75
CA GLU A 527 -9.63 -6.38 -16.60
C GLU A 527 -9.66 -5.45 -15.37
N PRO A 528 -10.61 -5.61 -14.43
CA PRO A 528 -10.63 -4.85 -13.19
C PRO A 528 -9.31 -4.93 -12.44
N ILE A 529 -8.84 -3.81 -11.88
CA ILE A 529 -7.62 -3.81 -11.07
C ILE A 529 -8.02 -4.10 -9.63
N ASN A 530 -7.50 -5.18 -9.08
CA ASN A 530 -7.78 -5.67 -7.74
C ASN A 530 -6.52 -5.50 -6.89
N PHE A 531 -6.63 -4.74 -5.80
CA PHE A 531 -5.59 -4.55 -4.80
C PHE A 531 -6.06 -5.15 -3.46
N ASP A 532 -5.42 -6.25 -3.07
CA ASP A 532 -5.52 -6.84 -1.73
C ASP A 532 -4.49 -6.14 -0.85
N TYR A 533 -4.96 -5.27 0.05
CA TYR A 533 -4.07 -4.44 0.87
C TYR A 533 -3.46 -5.19 2.06
N ASP A 534 -4.04 -6.32 2.47
CA ASP A 534 -3.49 -7.17 3.53
C ASP A 534 -2.27 -7.95 3.02
N LYS A 535 -2.35 -8.47 1.78
CA LYS A 535 -1.23 -9.18 1.12
C LYS A 535 -0.33 -8.27 0.29
N PHE A 536 -0.72 -7.01 0.09
CA PHE A 536 -0.10 -6.10 -0.87
C PHE A 536 0.04 -6.70 -2.28
N HIS A 537 -0.99 -7.41 -2.72
CA HIS A 537 -1.05 -8.05 -4.02
C HIS A 537 -1.90 -7.24 -4.99
N LEU A 538 -1.39 -7.04 -6.20
CA LEU A 538 -2.06 -6.30 -7.27
C LEU A 538 -2.28 -7.20 -8.47
N THR A 539 -3.49 -7.24 -9.00
CA THR A 539 -3.84 -7.93 -10.24
C THR A 539 -4.72 -7.05 -11.12
N GLY A 540 -4.67 -7.24 -12.44
CA GLY A 540 -5.55 -6.52 -13.37
C GLY A 540 -4.97 -6.46 -14.77
N GLY A 541 -5.66 -5.76 -15.66
CA GLY A 541 -5.27 -5.63 -17.05
C GLY A 541 -5.58 -4.25 -17.62
N ILE A 542 -4.63 -3.70 -18.36
CA ILE A 542 -4.76 -2.41 -19.05
C ILE A 542 -4.55 -2.62 -20.54
N LYS A 543 -5.41 -2.02 -21.35
CA LYS A 543 -5.26 -1.88 -22.79
C LYS A 543 -4.76 -0.47 -23.09
N LEU A 544 -3.66 -0.38 -23.84
CA LEU A 544 -3.10 0.87 -24.32
C LEU A 544 -3.35 0.99 -25.82
N PHE A 545 -3.75 2.19 -26.27
CA PHE A 545 -3.92 2.47 -27.68
C PHE A 545 -3.32 3.82 -28.04
N SER A 546 -2.66 3.86 -29.20
CA SER A 546 -2.13 5.08 -29.79
C SER A 546 -2.52 5.14 -31.26
N PRO A 547 -2.79 6.32 -31.84
CA PRO A 547 -3.13 6.45 -33.26
C PRO A 547 -2.04 5.90 -34.20
N GLN A 548 -0.78 6.19 -33.92
CA GLN A 548 0.37 5.73 -34.69
C GLN A 548 1.65 5.86 -33.86
N ILE A 549 2.73 5.14 -34.18
CA ILE A 549 4.07 5.41 -33.66
C ILE A 549 4.96 5.76 -34.84
N ASN A 550 5.63 6.91 -34.77
CA ASN A 550 6.51 7.37 -35.83
C ASN A 550 7.97 7.21 -35.42
N PHE A 551 8.79 6.68 -36.32
CA PHE A 551 10.23 6.56 -36.14
C PHE A 551 10.94 7.64 -36.96
N ALA A 552 12.07 8.17 -36.48
CA ALA A 552 12.81 9.25 -37.14
C ALA A 552 13.48 8.80 -38.45
N TYR A 553 13.65 7.48 -38.61
CA TYR A 553 14.03 6.87 -39.87
C TYR A 553 12.85 6.87 -40.88
N GLY A 554 11.67 7.36 -40.48
CA GLY A 554 10.45 7.54 -41.28
C GLY A 554 9.36 6.50 -41.03
N GLY A 555 9.66 5.41 -40.29
CA GLY A 555 8.80 4.24 -40.22
C GLY A 555 7.58 4.55 -39.37
N THR A 556 6.50 3.80 -39.58
CA THR A 556 5.27 4.00 -38.84
C THR A 556 4.68 2.68 -38.36
N LEU A 557 4.14 2.65 -37.14
CA LEU A 557 3.22 1.59 -36.70
C LEU A 557 1.85 2.22 -36.59
N GLU A 558 0.90 1.80 -37.40
CA GLU A 558 -0.46 2.32 -37.37
C GLU A 558 -1.31 1.62 -36.32
N LYS A 559 -2.12 2.39 -35.59
CA LYS A 559 -3.08 1.92 -34.58
C LYS A 559 -2.52 0.85 -33.61
N PRO A 560 -1.31 1.03 -33.04
CA PRO A 560 -0.76 0.06 -32.11
C PRO A 560 -1.64 -0.05 -30.86
N THR A 561 -1.96 -1.29 -30.53
CA THR A 561 -2.76 -1.68 -29.38
C THR A 561 -1.96 -2.68 -28.56
N ALA A 562 -1.80 -2.41 -27.26
CA ALA A 562 -1.13 -3.30 -26.33
C ALA A 562 -2.08 -3.75 -25.23
N HIS A 563 -2.23 -5.06 -25.03
CA HIS A 563 -2.95 -5.64 -23.90
C HIS A 563 -1.91 -6.06 -22.85
N LEU A 564 -2.00 -5.50 -21.63
CA LEU A 564 -1.04 -5.74 -20.55
C LEU A 564 -1.76 -6.17 -19.29
N ASN A 565 -1.65 -7.45 -18.96
CA ASN A 565 -2.08 -7.99 -17.67
C ASN A 565 -0.91 -7.97 -16.69
N PHE A 566 -1.18 -7.66 -15.43
CA PHE A 566 -0.19 -7.64 -14.37
C PHE A 566 -0.67 -8.39 -13.12
N TYR A 567 0.27 -9.01 -12.41
CA TYR A 567 0.00 -9.79 -11.21
C TYR A 567 1.24 -9.92 -10.31
N GLY A 568 1.02 -9.94 -8.99
CA GLY A 568 2.05 -10.18 -7.98
C GLY A 568 2.02 -9.14 -6.86
N GLU A 569 3.06 -9.13 -6.03
CA GLU A 569 3.25 -8.09 -5.00
C GLU A 569 3.45 -6.71 -5.66
N VAL A 570 2.95 -5.66 -5.00
CA VAL A 570 3.09 -4.28 -5.49
C VAL A 570 4.56 -3.93 -5.78
N GLU A 571 5.52 -4.44 -5.02
CA GLU A 571 6.95 -4.23 -5.24
C GLU A 571 7.56 -5.13 -6.32
N ASN A 572 6.99 -6.30 -6.59
CA ASN A 572 7.50 -7.31 -7.53
C ASN A 572 6.40 -7.73 -8.52
N LEU A 573 6.09 -6.84 -9.47
CA LEU A 573 4.95 -7.04 -10.36
C LEU A 573 5.38 -7.72 -11.67
N ASN A 574 4.71 -8.80 -12.04
CA ASN A 574 4.89 -9.45 -13.34
C ASN A 574 3.89 -8.89 -14.35
N PHE A 575 4.30 -8.80 -15.61
CA PHE A 575 3.50 -8.34 -16.73
C PHE A 575 3.49 -9.41 -17.82
N ARG A 576 2.32 -9.65 -18.39
CA ARG A 576 2.11 -10.52 -19.54
C ARG A 576 1.16 -9.84 -20.50
N GLY A 577 1.47 -9.87 -21.78
CA GLY A 577 0.65 -9.19 -22.76
C GLY A 577 1.00 -9.48 -24.19
N ASP A 578 0.36 -8.74 -25.07
CA ASP A 578 0.63 -8.73 -26.50
C ASP A 578 0.51 -7.30 -27.05
N VAL A 579 1.25 -7.05 -28.14
CA VAL A 579 1.16 -5.83 -28.93
C VAL A 579 0.77 -6.22 -30.35
N THR A 580 -0.21 -5.51 -30.89
CA THR A 580 -0.69 -5.62 -32.27
C THR A 580 -0.76 -4.24 -32.91
N ALA A 581 -0.62 -4.14 -34.23
CA ALA A 581 -0.72 -2.90 -34.99
C ALA A 581 -1.25 -3.21 -36.40
N ASN A 582 -2.51 -2.89 -36.70
CA ASN A 582 -3.22 -3.39 -37.88
C ASN A 582 -3.04 -4.92 -38.07
N GLN A 583 -2.30 -5.34 -39.11
CA GLN A 583 -2.02 -6.75 -39.43
C GLN A 583 -0.80 -7.31 -38.69
N LEU A 584 0.00 -6.47 -38.03
CA LEU A 584 1.21 -6.86 -37.30
C LEU A 584 0.87 -7.37 -35.90
N GLY A 585 1.47 -8.49 -35.52
CA GLY A 585 1.33 -9.15 -34.22
C GLY A 585 0.41 -10.37 -34.26
N PRO A 586 0.35 -11.22 -33.22
CA PRO A 586 1.03 -11.28 -31.93
C PRO A 586 2.46 -10.83 -31.69
N ILE A 587 2.78 -9.70 -31.04
CA ILE A 587 4.08 -9.58 -30.34
C ILE A 587 3.87 -9.82 -28.86
N LYS A 588 4.24 -11.00 -28.36
CA LYS A 588 4.04 -11.37 -26.96
C LYS A 588 5.05 -10.68 -26.06
N LEU A 589 4.59 -10.10 -24.97
CA LEU A 589 5.40 -9.41 -23.96
C LEU A 589 5.37 -10.18 -22.64
N PHE A 590 6.55 -10.40 -22.05
CA PHE A 590 6.70 -10.84 -20.67
C PHE A 590 7.69 -9.91 -19.97
N ALA A 591 7.30 -9.31 -18.86
CA ALA A 591 8.20 -8.43 -18.11
C ALA A 591 8.00 -8.59 -16.60
N ARG A 592 8.99 -8.15 -15.85
CA ARG A 592 8.95 -8.03 -14.39
C ARG A 592 9.44 -6.64 -14.01
N ARG A 593 8.69 -6.01 -13.11
CA ARG A 593 9.01 -4.72 -12.51
C ARG A 593 9.41 -4.94 -11.06
N LYS A 594 10.61 -4.48 -10.68
CA LYS A 594 11.11 -4.50 -9.31
C LYS A 594 11.17 -3.08 -8.77
N LEU A 595 10.44 -2.82 -7.68
CA LEU A 595 10.44 -1.56 -6.95
C LEU A 595 11.46 -1.62 -5.82
N THR A 596 12.21 -0.54 -5.66
CA THR A 596 13.02 -0.24 -4.48
C THR A 596 12.74 1.21 -4.08
N ASN A 597 13.22 1.64 -2.91
CA ASN A 597 12.99 3.00 -2.42
C ASN A 597 13.41 4.10 -3.42
N ASN A 598 14.45 3.85 -4.23
CA ASN A 598 15.04 4.86 -5.11
C ASN A 598 14.94 4.51 -6.62
N ALA A 599 14.52 3.30 -6.97
CA ALA A 599 14.53 2.85 -8.35
C ALA A 599 13.35 1.92 -8.68
N SER A 600 12.88 2.01 -9.92
CA SER A 600 11.95 1.08 -10.55
C SER A 600 12.64 0.51 -11.79
N ASP A 601 12.97 -0.77 -11.74
CA ASP A 601 13.61 -1.49 -12.85
C ASP A 601 12.56 -2.39 -13.53
N LEU A 602 12.33 -2.16 -14.82
CA LEU A 602 11.50 -3.00 -15.67
C LEU A 602 12.41 -3.83 -16.57
N ILE A 603 12.30 -5.15 -16.52
CA ILE A 603 13.10 -6.08 -17.34
C ILE A 603 12.13 -7.04 -18.02
N GLY A 604 12.29 -7.24 -19.31
CA GLY A 604 11.37 -8.11 -20.03
C GLY A 604 11.88 -8.61 -21.37
N LYS A 605 11.01 -9.34 -22.05
CA LYS A 605 11.21 -9.95 -23.35
C LYS A 605 9.99 -9.77 -24.23
N LEU A 606 10.25 -9.55 -25.51
CA LEU A 606 9.28 -9.52 -26.59
C LEU A 606 9.55 -10.72 -27.50
N TYR A 607 8.52 -11.49 -27.81
CA TYR A 607 8.56 -12.64 -28.71
C TYR A 607 7.70 -12.39 -29.93
N TRP A 608 8.32 -12.55 -31.10
CA TRP A 608 7.76 -12.24 -32.39
C TRP A 608 7.69 -13.57 -33.12
N SER A 609 6.54 -14.23 -33.04
CA SER A 609 6.32 -15.48 -33.78
C SER A 609 6.50 -15.24 -35.28
N GLU A 610 6.84 -16.31 -36.01
CA GLU A 610 7.02 -16.25 -37.46
C GLU A 610 5.76 -15.72 -38.14
N GLN A 611 5.90 -14.58 -38.82
CA GLN A 611 4.82 -13.82 -39.45
C GLN A 611 5.21 -13.43 -40.87
N PRO A 612 4.25 -13.26 -41.79
CA PRO A 612 4.52 -12.75 -43.14
C PRO A 612 5.28 -11.42 -43.10
N ALA A 613 6.28 -11.24 -43.98
CA ALA A 613 7.13 -10.05 -43.98
C ALA A 613 6.39 -8.77 -44.41
N ASN A 614 5.35 -8.91 -45.23
CA ASN A 614 4.55 -7.78 -45.74
C ASN A 614 3.83 -7.00 -44.63
N VAL A 615 3.46 -7.63 -43.51
CA VAL A 615 2.80 -6.91 -42.39
C VAL A 615 3.74 -5.88 -41.71
N PHE A 616 5.04 -5.92 -42.01
CA PHE A 616 6.04 -4.97 -41.53
C PHE A 616 6.32 -3.83 -42.52
N GLN A 617 5.61 -3.76 -43.67
CA GLN A 617 5.83 -2.78 -44.74
C GLN A 617 5.94 -1.33 -44.22
N SER A 618 5.06 -0.93 -43.30
CA SER A 618 5.02 0.42 -42.72
C SER A 618 6.27 0.80 -41.92
N LEU A 619 7.06 -0.18 -41.46
CA LEU A 619 8.34 0.03 -40.78
C LEU A 619 9.51 0.28 -41.74
N PHE A 620 9.31 0.27 -43.06
CA PHE A 620 10.38 0.48 -44.04
C PHE A 620 10.09 1.66 -44.99
N PRO A 621 10.07 2.90 -44.46
CA PRO A 621 9.53 4.11 -45.10
C PRO A 621 10.43 4.73 -46.17
N PHE A 622 11.73 4.42 -46.18
CA PHE A 622 12.73 5.20 -46.90
C PHE A 622 12.59 5.10 -48.42
N ARG A 623 11.70 4.24 -48.88
CA ARG A 623 11.47 3.94 -50.28
C ARG A 623 9.98 3.67 -50.49
N ASN A 624 9.16 4.72 -50.49
CA ASN A 624 7.70 4.75 -50.77
C ASN A 624 7.26 4.10 -52.12
N GLN A 625 8.17 3.42 -52.79
CA GLN A 625 7.98 2.68 -54.02
C GLN A 625 8.58 1.26 -53.92
N TRP A 626 8.81 0.74 -52.71
CA TRP A 626 9.21 -0.65 -52.48
C TRP A 626 8.06 -1.37 -51.81
N VAL A 627 7.71 -2.56 -52.29
CA VAL A 627 6.63 -3.38 -51.71
C VAL A 627 7.21 -4.74 -51.34
N ILE A 628 7.06 -5.16 -50.10
CA ILE A 628 7.42 -6.48 -49.62
C ILE A 628 6.36 -7.46 -50.15
N THR A 629 6.76 -8.35 -51.04
CA THR A 629 5.85 -9.27 -51.72
C THR A 629 5.86 -10.67 -51.11
N ASN A 630 6.94 -11.09 -50.44
CA ASN A 630 7.05 -12.41 -49.82
C ASN A 630 8.05 -12.44 -48.66
N GLY A 631 8.02 -13.54 -47.90
CA GLY A 631 8.96 -13.89 -46.84
C GLY A 631 8.32 -13.95 -45.46
N THR A 632 9.10 -14.40 -44.48
CA THR A 632 8.68 -14.43 -43.07
C THR A 632 9.70 -13.73 -42.17
N ILE A 633 9.21 -13.13 -41.08
CA ILE A 633 10.01 -12.49 -40.05
C ILE A 633 9.69 -13.13 -38.69
N LYS A 634 10.72 -13.47 -37.93
CA LYS A 634 10.61 -13.93 -36.53
C LYS A 634 11.71 -13.31 -35.67
N GLY A 635 11.50 -13.22 -34.36
CA GLY A 635 12.53 -12.67 -33.49
C GLY A 635 12.22 -12.74 -32.00
N GLU A 636 13.26 -12.45 -31.22
CA GLU A 636 13.19 -12.27 -29.77
C GLU A 636 13.99 -11.01 -29.40
N THR A 637 13.41 -10.20 -28.54
CA THR A 637 14.06 -8.99 -28.01
C THR A 637 13.98 -8.99 -26.49
N SER A 638 15.12 -8.96 -25.81
CA SER A 638 15.18 -8.67 -24.39
C SER A 638 15.34 -7.17 -24.19
N PHE A 639 14.69 -6.60 -23.17
CA PHE A 639 14.80 -5.18 -22.86
C PHE A 639 14.90 -4.94 -21.34
N SER A 640 15.47 -3.79 -21.00
CA SER A 640 15.45 -3.25 -19.64
C SER A 640 15.23 -1.74 -19.70
N ALA A 641 14.44 -1.22 -18.77
CA ALA A 641 14.14 0.20 -18.67
C ALA A 641 14.17 0.65 -17.20
N ASN A 642 14.87 1.75 -16.94
CA ASN A 642 14.77 2.47 -15.67
C ASN A 642 15.02 3.97 -15.88
N ALA A 643 14.72 4.79 -14.87
CA ALA A 643 14.82 6.24 -14.99
C ALA A 643 16.25 6.76 -15.26
N ALA A 644 17.28 6.07 -14.77
CA ALA A 644 18.68 6.51 -14.88
C ALA A 644 19.34 6.12 -16.23
N ARG A 645 19.06 4.91 -16.72
CA ARG A 645 19.68 4.32 -17.93
C ARG A 645 18.83 4.50 -19.19
N GLY A 646 17.53 4.78 -19.04
CA GLY A 646 16.58 4.78 -20.15
C GLY A 646 16.29 3.35 -20.64
N LEU A 647 15.74 3.24 -21.86
CA LEU A 647 15.47 1.96 -22.51
C LEU A 647 16.74 1.39 -23.15
N MET A 648 17.07 0.16 -22.79
CA MET A 648 18.07 -0.67 -23.47
C MET A 648 17.37 -1.93 -23.98
N ALA A 649 17.61 -2.29 -25.24
CA ALA A 649 17.05 -3.50 -25.83
C ALA A 649 18.13 -4.25 -26.61
N GLY A 650 17.99 -5.56 -26.74
CA GLY A 650 18.92 -6.38 -27.51
C GLY A 650 18.27 -7.70 -27.85
N GLY A 651 18.53 -8.18 -29.05
CA GLY A 651 17.79 -9.32 -29.57
C GLY A 651 18.34 -9.79 -30.90
N HIS A 652 17.55 -10.64 -31.53
CA HIS A 652 17.78 -11.03 -32.91
C HIS A 652 16.44 -11.16 -33.62
N PHE A 653 16.41 -10.79 -34.89
CA PHE A 653 15.32 -11.16 -35.78
C PHE A 653 15.89 -11.78 -37.05
N ALA A 654 15.15 -12.71 -37.63
CA ALA A 654 15.50 -13.39 -38.86
C ALA A 654 14.45 -13.13 -39.92
N ILE A 655 14.91 -12.82 -41.12
CA ILE A 655 14.10 -12.78 -42.33
C ILE A 655 14.40 -14.04 -43.12
N ARG A 656 13.35 -14.71 -43.58
CA ARG A 656 13.46 -15.89 -44.44
C ARG A 656 12.74 -15.69 -45.76
N ASN A 657 13.42 -16.03 -46.86
CA ASN A 657 12.90 -15.95 -48.23
C ASN A 657 12.19 -14.61 -48.52
N GLY A 658 12.77 -13.50 -48.07
CA GLY A 658 12.21 -12.17 -48.27
C GLY A 658 12.22 -11.78 -49.74
N ALA A 659 11.14 -11.15 -50.21
CA ALA A 659 11.08 -10.59 -51.54
C ALA A 659 10.55 -9.15 -51.52
N VAL A 660 11.17 -8.29 -52.33
CA VAL A 660 10.84 -6.86 -52.42
C VAL A 660 10.73 -6.48 -53.90
N SER A 661 9.57 -5.97 -54.29
CA SER A 661 9.34 -5.32 -55.57
C SER A 661 9.82 -3.86 -55.50
N LEU A 662 10.53 -3.41 -56.53
CA LEU A 662 11.06 -2.07 -56.72
C LEU A 662 10.43 -1.47 -57.99
N PRO A 663 10.51 -0.15 -58.24
CA PRO A 663 9.94 0.45 -59.46
C PRO A 663 10.62 -0.06 -60.73
N ASN A 664 11.93 -0.31 -60.64
CA ASN A 664 12.79 -0.70 -61.75
C ASN A 664 13.52 -2.01 -61.46
N GLY A 665 12.89 -2.91 -60.70
CA GLY A 665 13.51 -4.17 -60.35
C GLY A 665 12.79 -4.97 -59.28
N GLU A 666 13.40 -6.05 -58.88
CA GLU A 666 12.96 -6.88 -57.76
C GLU A 666 14.15 -7.53 -57.07
N ILE A 667 13.93 -7.91 -55.81
CA ILE A 667 14.88 -8.65 -55.00
C ILE A 667 14.15 -9.87 -54.44
N LYS A 668 14.74 -11.06 -54.57
CA LYS A 668 14.15 -12.33 -54.15
C LYS A 668 15.13 -13.16 -53.31
N GLY A 669 14.60 -13.99 -52.43
CA GLY A 669 15.39 -14.90 -51.58
C GLY A 669 16.29 -14.18 -50.58
N ILE A 670 15.79 -13.10 -49.95
CA ILE A 670 16.53 -12.39 -48.90
C ILE A 670 16.49 -13.23 -47.61
N ASP A 671 17.66 -13.67 -47.17
CA ASP A 671 17.85 -14.47 -45.96
C ASP A 671 18.94 -13.87 -45.07
N PHE A 672 18.56 -13.46 -43.85
CA PHE A 672 19.52 -13.03 -42.83
C PHE A 672 18.96 -13.15 -41.41
N SER A 673 19.85 -13.24 -40.43
CA SER A 673 19.51 -13.23 -38.99
C SER A 673 20.28 -12.13 -38.28
N LEU A 674 19.65 -10.99 -38.03
CA LEU A 674 20.27 -9.78 -37.48
C LEU A 674 20.26 -9.79 -35.95
N PRO A 675 21.38 -10.07 -35.27
CA PRO A 675 21.56 -9.70 -33.87
C PRO A 675 21.75 -8.20 -33.77
N TYR A 676 21.00 -7.55 -32.88
CA TYR A 676 21.07 -6.12 -32.67
C TYR A 676 21.13 -5.76 -31.18
N GLN A 677 21.75 -4.62 -30.89
CA GLN A 677 21.71 -4.01 -29.57
C GLN A 677 21.33 -2.54 -29.71
N TYR A 678 20.28 -2.15 -29.00
CA TYR A 678 19.79 -0.78 -28.92
C TYR A 678 20.18 -0.15 -27.57
N LYS A 679 20.89 0.97 -27.63
CA LYS A 679 21.27 1.76 -26.44
C LYS A 679 21.30 3.24 -26.81
N GLN A 680 20.63 4.08 -26.01
CA GLN A 680 20.68 5.54 -26.16
C GLN A 680 20.29 6.07 -27.56
N GLY A 681 19.41 5.39 -28.28
CA GLY A 681 18.98 5.83 -29.62
C GLY A 681 19.84 5.32 -30.78
N GLU A 682 20.87 4.53 -30.50
CA GLU A 682 21.74 3.91 -31.52
C GLU A 682 21.49 2.39 -31.57
N VAL A 683 21.62 1.81 -32.77
CA VAL A 683 21.54 0.35 -32.99
C VAL A 683 22.90 -0.15 -33.47
N ASP A 684 23.46 -1.09 -32.72
CA ASP A 684 24.68 -1.80 -33.10
C ASP A 684 24.32 -3.12 -33.82
N ILE A 685 24.96 -3.35 -34.97
CA ILE A 685 24.75 -4.50 -35.85
C ILE A 685 26.03 -5.34 -35.89
N GLY A 686 25.89 -6.64 -35.63
CA GLY A 686 27.02 -7.57 -35.72
C GLY A 686 28.08 -7.35 -34.63
N VAL A 687 27.65 -7.04 -33.39
CA VAL A 687 28.51 -6.71 -32.24
C VAL A 687 29.57 -7.79 -31.97
N LYS A 688 29.21 -9.07 -32.08
CA LYS A 688 30.12 -10.21 -31.85
C LYS A 688 30.71 -10.80 -33.12
N LYS A 689 29.92 -10.83 -34.20
CA LYS A 689 30.27 -11.41 -35.51
C LYS A 689 29.54 -10.61 -36.58
N ALA A 690 30.18 -10.40 -37.73
CA ALA A 690 29.50 -9.83 -38.89
C ALA A 690 28.29 -10.69 -39.29
N LEU A 691 27.21 -10.01 -39.71
CA LEU A 691 25.98 -10.59 -40.19
C LEU A 691 26.16 -11.14 -41.60
N ASP A 692 25.93 -12.43 -41.80
CA ASP A 692 25.84 -13.02 -43.13
C ASP A 692 24.46 -12.67 -43.73
N VAL A 693 24.45 -11.96 -44.86
CA VAL A 693 23.25 -11.67 -45.66
C VAL A 693 23.37 -12.39 -46.99
N ASN A 694 22.37 -13.18 -47.32
CA ASN A 694 22.25 -13.86 -48.60
C ASN A 694 21.04 -13.33 -49.35
N ILE A 695 21.19 -13.16 -50.66
CA ILE A 695 20.10 -12.80 -51.57
C ILE A 695 20.23 -13.69 -52.80
N ASP A 696 19.20 -14.47 -53.10
CA ASP A 696 19.21 -15.39 -54.24
C ASP A 696 19.28 -14.64 -55.57
N GLU A 697 18.48 -13.59 -55.72
CA GLU A 697 18.40 -12.81 -56.95
C GLU A 697 18.13 -11.33 -56.67
N VAL A 698 18.87 -10.47 -57.37
CA VAL A 698 18.62 -9.04 -57.52
C VAL A 698 18.49 -8.76 -59.00
N ASN A 699 17.30 -8.41 -59.46
CA ASN A 699 17.06 -8.06 -60.85
C ASN A 699 16.83 -6.54 -60.93
N MET A 700 17.82 -5.80 -61.44
CA MET A 700 17.71 -4.36 -61.72
C MET A 700 18.00 -4.10 -63.21
N GLY A 701 17.42 -4.93 -64.07
CA GLY A 701 17.65 -4.88 -65.51
C GLY A 701 18.79 -5.77 -66.01
N ILE A 702 19.67 -6.20 -65.09
CA ILE A 702 20.60 -7.32 -65.28
C ILE A 702 20.36 -8.32 -64.14
N PRO A 703 20.23 -9.63 -64.43
CA PRO A 703 20.07 -10.64 -63.38
C PRO A 703 21.38 -10.79 -62.59
N ILE A 704 21.35 -10.44 -61.32
CA ILE A 704 22.43 -10.67 -60.36
C ILE A 704 21.98 -11.79 -59.42
N THR A 705 22.78 -12.84 -59.27
CA THR A 705 22.40 -14.01 -58.46
C THR A 705 23.43 -14.32 -57.38
N ASN A 706 23.00 -15.06 -56.36
CA ASN A 706 23.87 -15.59 -55.29
C ASN A 706 24.70 -14.48 -54.62
N VAL A 707 24.04 -13.38 -54.23
CA VAL A 707 24.66 -12.26 -53.53
C VAL A 707 24.91 -12.67 -52.08
N LYS A 708 26.16 -12.56 -51.65
CA LYS A 708 26.59 -12.84 -50.27
C LYS A 708 27.39 -11.67 -49.74
N VAL A 709 27.06 -11.18 -48.56
CA VAL A 709 27.79 -10.08 -47.92
C VAL A 709 27.78 -10.20 -46.40
N LYS A 710 28.90 -9.79 -45.79
CA LYS A 710 29.02 -9.69 -44.33
C LYS A 710 28.85 -8.25 -43.86
N ILE A 711 27.84 -7.98 -43.04
CA ILE A 711 27.50 -6.64 -42.56
C ILE A 711 27.88 -6.46 -41.09
N GLN A 712 28.54 -5.35 -40.74
CA GLN A 712 28.89 -5.03 -39.35
C GLN A 712 29.00 -3.51 -39.14
N GLY A 713 28.47 -2.96 -38.05
CA GLY A 713 28.65 -1.54 -37.74
C GLY A 713 27.47 -0.94 -36.97
N HIS A 714 27.21 0.35 -37.19
CA HIS A 714 26.22 1.12 -36.43
C HIS A 714 25.15 1.73 -37.34
N LEU A 715 23.93 1.87 -36.83
CA LEU A 715 22.81 2.56 -37.47
C LEU A 715 22.23 3.63 -36.52
N PRO A 716 22.13 4.91 -36.93
CA PRO A 716 22.60 5.48 -38.19
C PRO A 716 24.14 5.51 -38.29
N TYR A 717 24.69 5.23 -39.48
CA TYR A 717 26.14 5.24 -39.70
C TYR A 717 26.70 6.66 -39.83
N THR A 718 27.94 6.86 -39.39
CA THR A 718 28.68 8.12 -39.54
C THR A 718 30.12 7.83 -39.94
N LYS A 719 30.90 8.86 -40.32
CA LYS A 719 32.34 8.68 -40.58
C LYS A 719 33.11 8.08 -39.39
N ARG A 720 32.67 8.34 -38.14
CA ARG A 720 33.28 7.80 -36.92
C ARG A 720 32.78 6.40 -36.56
N LYS A 721 31.53 6.09 -36.94
CA LYS A 721 30.86 4.81 -36.71
C LYS A 721 30.30 4.29 -38.04
N PRO A 722 31.15 3.80 -38.96
CA PRO A 722 30.71 3.37 -40.27
C PRO A 722 29.97 2.02 -40.22
N LEU A 723 29.21 1.75 -41.27
CA LEU A 723 28.65 0.43 -41.56
C LEU A 723 29.55 -0.26 -42.58
N PHE A 724 30.12 -1.40 -42.22
CA PHE A 724 31.01 -2.19 -43.06
C PHE A 724 30.25 -3.28 -43.81
N LEU A 725 30.55 -3.41 -45.09
CA LEU A 725 30.13 -4.46 -46.01
C LEU A 725 31.42 -5.18 -46.43
N ARG A 726 31.60 -6.41 -45.97
CA ARG A 726 32.82 -7.20 -46.17
C ARG A 726 32.50 -8.42 -47.02
N GLU A 727 33.48 -8.86 -47.81
CA GLU A 727 33.39 -10.09 -48.60
C GLU A 727 32.12 -10.13 -49.46
N LEU A 728 31.75 -9.01 -50.10
CA LEU A 728 30.63 -9.01 -51.04
C LEU A 728 31.03 -9.87 -52.25
N SER A 729 30.25 -10.91 -52.53
CA SER A 729 30.41 -11.78 -53.68
C SER A 729 29.05 -11.91 -54.35
N LEU A 730 29.00 -11.76 -55.67
CA LEU A 730 27.78 -11.95 -56.45
C LEU A 730 28.10 -12.44 -57.86
N ASN A 731 27.17 -13.18 -58.47
CA ASN A 731 27.29 -13.62 -59.85
C ASN A 731 26.62 -12.60 -60.77
N LEU A 732 27.32 -12.20 -61.84
CA LEU A 732 26.80 -11.30 -62.87
C LEU A 732 27.41 -11.68 -64.23
N LEU A 733 26.63 -11.60 -65.32
CA LEU A 733 27.10 -11.82 -66.70
C LEU A 733 27.88 -13.14 -66.89
N ASP A 734 27.35 -14.24 -66.34
CA ASP A 734 27.95 -15.59 -66.30
C ASP A 734 29.30 -15.70 -65.55
N GLY A 735 29.79 -14.62 -64.94
CA GLY A 735 30.98 -14.58 -64.09
C GLY A 735 30.68 -14.15 -62.66
N ARG A 736 31.67 -13.55 -61.98
CA ARG A 736 31.56 -13.14 -60.57
C ARG A 736 32.17 -11.77 -60.31
N LEU A 737 31.54 -11.00 -59.42
CA LEU A 737 32.08 -9.78 -58.85
C LEU A 737 32.35 -9.97 -57.36
N ASN A 738 33.57 -9.61 -56.93
CA ASN A 738 33.97 -9.60 -55.53
C ASN A 738 34.39 -8.20 -55.08
N ILE A 739 33.97 -7.81 -53.87
CA ILE A 739 34.45 -6.63 -53.16
C ILE A 739 34.88 -7.05 -51.75
N GLU A 740 36.17 -6.93 -51.45
CA GLU A 740 36.71 -7.37 -50.15
C GLU A 740 36.23 -6.50 -48.99
N HIS A 741 36.27 -5.19 -49.16
CA HIS A 741 35.93 -4.23 -48.12
C HIS A 741 35.25 -2.99 -48.69
N PHE A 742 34.08 -2.68 -48.14
CA PHE A 742 33.34 -1.46 -48.43
C PHE A 742 32.76 -0.89 -47.13
N ALA A 743 32.71 0.43 -47.01
CA ALA A 743 32.21 1.10 -45.80
C ALA A 743 31.23 2.21 -46.18
N LEU A 744 30.21 2.43 -45.35
CA LEU A 744 29.24 3.50 -45.47
C LEU A 744 29.34 4.43 -44.25
N PRO A 745 29.57 5.75 -44.41
CA PRO A 745 29.89 6.40 -45.69
C PRO A 745 31.27 5.96 -46.19
N GLN A 746 31.47 5.95 -47.51
CA GLN A 746 32.74 5.52 -48.10
C GLN A 746 33.88 6.44 -47.67
N THR A 747 34.94 5.86 -47.12
CA THR A 747 36.16 6.58 -46.69
C THR A 747 37.40 6.18 -47.50
N LYS A 748 37.37 5.02 -48.16
CA LYS A 748 38.46 4.47 -48.98
C LYS A 748 37.91 3.94 -50.30
N ILE A 749 38.78 3.86 -51.30
CA ILE A 749 38.48 3.21 -52.60
C ILE A 749 38.01 1.78 -52.37
N ALA A 750 36.94 1.39 -53.05
CA ALA A 750 36.49 0.00 -53.13
C ALA A 750 37.02 -0.62 -54.42
N TYR A 751 37.65 -1.79 -54.37
CA TYR A 751 38.11 -2.46 -55.59
C TYR A 751 37.06 -3.49 -56.02
N LEU A 752 36.40 -3.24 -57.14
CA LEU A 752 35.47 -4.18 -57.77
C LEU A 752 36.29 -5.16 -58.60
N LYS A 753 36.39 -6.41 -58.16
CA LYS A 753 37.14 -7.45 -58.86
C LYS A 753 36.20 -8.35 -59.64
N LEU A 754 36.23 -8.24 -60.96
CA LEU A 754 35.45 -9.03 -61.90
C LEU A 754 36.25 -10.27 -62.33
N PHE A 755 35.61 -11.42 -62.32
CA PHE A 755 36.18 -12.70 -62.70
C PHE A 755 35.32 -13.39 -63.75
N ASP A 756 35.96 -13.88 -64.81
CA ASP A 756 35.36 -14.72 -65.84
C ASP A 756 34.10 -14.12 -66.47
N ILE A 757 34.07 -12.79 -66.66
CA ILE A 757 32.93 -12.10 -67.29
C ILE A 757 32.91 -12.41 -68.78
N ARG A 758 31.77 -12.83 -69.31
CA ARG A 758 31.59 -13.20 -70.72
C ARG A 758 31.37 -11.97 -71.59
N PHE A 759 32.14 -11.84 -72.67
CA PHE A 759 31.98 -10.74 -73.63
C PHE A 759 30.63 -10.79 -74.33
N GLU A 760 30.15 -11.98 -74.64
CA GLU A 760 28.88 -12.25 -75.31
C GLU A 760 27.72 -11.60 -74.54
N ARG A 761 27.71 -11.77 -73.20
CA ARG A 761 26.67 -11.21 -72.33
C ARG A 761 26.66 -9.69 -72.31
N ILE A 762 27.82 -9.05 -72.44
CA ILE A 762 27.91 -7.58 -72.50
C ILE A 762 27.38 -7.07 -73.83
N LEU A 763 27.77 -7.73 -74.94
CA LEU A 763 27.30 -7.35 -76.27
C LEU A 763 25.80 -7.57 -76.45
N GLU A 764 25.28 -8.69 -75.93
CA GLU A 764 23.83 -8.99 -75.88
C GLU A 764 23.08 -7.89 -75.13
N LEU A 765 23.56 -7.51 -73.93
CA LEU A 765 22.92 -6.47 -73.13
C LEU A 765 22.96 -5.11 -73.81
N ALA A 766 24.11 -4.71 -74.37
CA ALA A 766 24.25 -3.45 -75.08
C ALA A 766 23.58 -3.43 -76.46
N GLN A 767 22.97 -4.55 -76.89
CA GLN A 767 22.34 -4.74 -78.20
C GLN A 767 23.29 -4.46 -79.38
N TYR A 768 24.58 -4.73 -79.19
CA TYR A 768 25.59 -4.59 -80.23
C TYR A 768 25.59 -5.81 -81.14
N HIS A 769 24.71 -5.82 -82.13
CA HIS A 769 24.60 -6.92 -83.09
C HIS A 769 25.67 -6.91 -84.19
N GLN A 770 26.46 -5.84 -84.31
CA GLN A 770 27.41 -5.66 -85.42
C GLN A 770 28.72 -6.43 -85.23
N LEU A 771 29.00 -6.87 -84.00
CA LEU A 771 30.22 -7.54 -83.57
C LEU A 771 29.88 -8.85 -82.86
N ASP A 772 30.61 -9.92 -83.15
CA ASP A 772 30.57 -11.19 -82.42
C ASP A 772 31.93 -11.37 -81.72
N LEU A 773 31.97 -11.06 -80.43
CA LEU A 773 33.12 -11.26 -79.56
C LEU A 773 32.78 -12.32 -78.51
N THR A 774 33.46 -13.46 -78.60
CA THR A 774 33.30 -14.58 -77.67
C THR A 774 34.51 -14.73 -76.77
N GLY A 775 34.33 -15.24 -75.55
CA GLY A 775 35.40 -15.43 -74.57
C GLY A 775 35.16 -14.70 -73.25
N LYS A 776 36.18 -14.65 -72.39
CA LYS A 776 36.05 -14.09 -71.03
C LYS A 776 37.16 -13.13 -70.66
N PHE A 777 36.85 -12.20 -69.76
CA PHE A 777 37.81 -11.28 -69.18
C PHE A 777 37.67 -11.16 -67.65
N ASN A 778 38.76 -10.74 -67.03
CA ASN A 778 38.84 -10.31 -65.65
C ASN A 778 39.02 -8.79 -65.59
N GLY A 779 38.62 -8.18 -64.49
CA GLY A 779 38.76 -6.74 -64.33
C GLY A 779 38.94 -6.28 -62.89
N ILE A 780 39.61 -5.15 -62.70
CA ILE A 780 39.75 -4.50 -61.39
C ILE A 780 39.35 -3.04 -61.56
N PHE A 781 38.26 -2.63 -60.93
CA PHE A 781 37.76 -1.25 -60.99
C PHE A 781 37.91 -0.55 -59.63
N PRO A 782 38.80 0.45 -59.50
CA PRO A 782 38.84 1.35 -58.35
C PRO A 782 37.60 2.23 -58.31
N PHE A 783 36.70 1.97 -57.36
CA PHE A 783 35.35 2.53 -57.32
C PHE A 783 35.12 3.54 -56.20
N TRP A 784 34.51 4.68 -56.56
CA TRP A 784 33.99 5.68 -55.61
C TRP A 784 32.48 5.87 -55.79
N LEU A 785 31.70 5.48 -54.78
CA LEU A 785 30.25 5.62 -54.74
C LEU A 785 29.80 7.08 -54.87
N SER A 786 30.58 8.04 -54.38
CA SER A 786 30.26 9.47 -54.47
C SER A 786 30.44 10.05 -55.87
N GLY A 787 31.07 9.30 -56.79
CA GLY A 787 31.49 9.78 -58.11
C GLY A 787 32.60 10.83 -58.06
N LYS A 788 33.22 11.08 -56.89
CA LYS A 788 34.29 12.07 -56.72
C LYS A 788 35.60 11.35 -56.35
N PRO A 789 36.67 11.46 -57.17
CA PRO A 789 36.80 12.25 -58.40
C PRO A 789 36.17 11.64 -59.67
N CYS A 790 35.95 10.33 -59.71
CA CYS A 790 35.29 9.57 -60.79
C CYS A 790 34.61 8.33 -60.18
N TYR A 791 33.64 7.70 -60.86
CA TYR A 791 33.06 6.44 -60.39
C TYR A 791 34.03 5.28 -60.55
N ILE A 792 34.74 5.20 -61.67
CA ILE A 792 35.85 4.26 -61.89
C ILE A 792 37.05 5.05 -62.37
N CYS A 793 38.15 4.98 -61.63
CA CYS A 793 39.38 5.71 -61.93
C CYS A 793 40.50 4.72 -62.24
N ASN A 794 40.96 4.66 -63.49
CA ASN A 794 42.00 3.75 -63.98
C ASN A 794 41.65 2.27 -63.74
N GLY A 795 40.44 1.86 -64.10
CA GLY A 795 40.06 0.45 -64.11
C GLY A 795 40.87 -0.33 -65.15
N THR A 796 41.17 -1.60 -64.87
CA THR A 796 41.87 -2.48 -65.81
C THR A 796 41.02 -3.68 -66.18
N LEU A 797 41.09 -4.10 -67.43
CA LEU A 797 40.53 -5.34 -67.95
C LEU A 797 41.64 -6.18 -68.58
N THR A 798 41.61 -7.48 -68.36
CA THR A 798 42.59 -8.44 -68.89
C THR A 798 41.88 -9.68 -69.37
N GLN A 799 42.39 -10.30 -70.43
CA GLN A 799 41.89 -11.59 -70.91
C GLN A 799 41.91 -12.67 -69.81
N ALA A 800 40.84 -13.46 -69.71
CA ALA A 800 40.73 -14.60 -68.79
C ALA A 800 40.81 -15.93 -69.53
N ASP A 801 40.11 -16.04 -70.67
CA ASP A 801 40.08 -17.22 -71.55
C ASP A 801 40.39 -16.83 -73.01
N ARG A 802 40.69 -17.82 -73.86
CA ARG A 802 40.81 -17.59 -75.32
C ARG A 802 39.53 -16.95 -75.85
N SER A 803 39.69 -15.91 -76.66
CA SER A 803 38.58 -15.11 -77.18
C SER A 803 38.63 -15.04 -78.70
N TYR A 804 37.49 -14.94 -79.36
CA TYR A 804 37.39 -14.86 -80.82
C TYR A 804 36.56 -13.65 -81.24
N LEU A 805 37.05 -12.92 -82.24
CA LEU A 805 36.42 -11.72 -82.78
C LEU A 805 35.99 -11.94 -84.24
N LYS A 806 34.73 -11.66 -84.54
CA LYS A 806 34.16 -11.75 -85.87
C LYS A 806 33.24 -10.54 -86.13
N PHE A 807 33.35 -9.97 -87.31
CA PHE A 807 32.45 -8.91 -87.76
C PHE A 807 31.25 -9.53 -88.47
N THR A 808 30.09 -8.90 -88.31
CA THR A 808 28.90 -9.29 -89.06
C THR A 808 29.05 -9.03 -90.56
N PRO A 809 28.35 -9.77 -91.43
CA PRO A 809 28.32 -9.51 -92.86
C PRO A 809 27.91 -8.08 -93.19
N GLU A 810 26.95 -7.48 -92.47
CA GLU A 810 26.52 -6.09 -92.72
C GLU A 810 27.63 -5.09 -92.38
N LEU A 811 28.32 -5.26 -91.25
CA LEU A 811 29.45 -4.40 -90.87
C LEU A 811 30.61 -4.53 -91.86
N LEU A 812 30.89 -5.75 -92.34
CA LEU A 812 31.91 -5.98 -93.35
C LEU A 812 31.58 -5.28 -94.67
N GLU A 813 30.34 -5.34 -95.14
CA GLU A 813 29.91 -4.60 -96.34
C GLU A 813 29.96 -3.08 -96.14
N ALA A 814 29.57 -2.57 -94.96
CA ALA A 814 29.67 -1.14 -94.64
C ALA A 814 31.13 -0.65 -94.63
N ILE A 815 32.06 -1.41 -94.05
CA ILE A 815 33.49 -1.06 -94.06
C ILE A 815 34.07 -1.18 -95.49
N LYS A 816 33.57 -2.12 -96.31
CA LYS A 816 33.97 -2.24 -97.72
C LYS A 816 33.58 -1.05 -98.59
N GLN A 817 32.57 -0.27 -98.21
CA GLN A 817 32.23 0.99 -98.89
C GLN A 817 33.25 2.12 -98.61
N GLY A 818 34.19 1.91 -97.68
CA GLY A 818 35.34 2.79 -97.47
C GLY A 818 36.42 2.67 -98.55
N GLY A 819 37.57 3.31 -98.32
CA GLY A 819 38.73 3.22 -99.21
C GLY A 819 39.38 1.84 -99.21
N TYR A 820 40.38 1.67 -100.09
CA TYR A 820 41.14 0.42 -100.23
C TYR A 820 41.85 0.00 -98.92
N THR A 821 42.22 0.96 -98.07
CA THR A 821 42.87 0.72 -96.78
C THR A 821 41.89 0.14 -95.75
N GLU A 822 40.64 0.61 -95.71
CA GLU A 822 39.59 0.14 -94.82
C GLU A 822 39.15 -1.29 -95.16
N GLN A 823 39.12 -1.63 -96.46
CA GLN A 823 38.86 -3.00 -96.94
C GLN A 823 39.92 -4.00 -96.45
N ILE A 824 41.19 -3.63 -96.48
CA ILE A 824 42.30 -4.44 -95.97
C ILE A 824 42.20 -4.60 -94.45
N LEU A 825 41.90 -3.51 -93.72
CA LEU A 825 41.73 -3.54 -92.27
C LEU A 825 40.56 -4.44 -91.83
N ALA A 826 39.42 -4.39 -92.52
CA ALA A 826 38.28 -5.28 -92.25
C ALA A 826 38.64 -6.75 -92.42
N TYR A 827 39.37 -7.09 -93.49
CA TYR A 827 39.80 -8.46 -93.75
C TYR A 827 40.87 -8.95 -92.77
N MET A 828 41.74 -8.06 -92.28
CA MET A 828 42.80 -8.39 -91.33
C MET A 828 42.31 -8.62 -89.90
N VAL A 829 41.19 -8.00 -89.49
CA VAL A 829 40.67 -8.09 -88.11
C VAL A 829 39.53 -9.12 -87.98
N ASN A 830 38.74 -9.32 -89.03
CA ASN A 830 37.61 -10.25 -89.01
C ASN A 830 38.06 -11.72 -88.88
N LYS A 831 37.29 -12.52 -88.13
CA LYS A 831 37.58 -13.94 -87.81
C LYS A 831 38.98 -14.11 -87.19
N SER A 832 39.30 -13.29 -86.20
CA SER A 832 40.58 -13.38 -85.48
C SER A 832 40.42 -14.07 -84.13
N GLU A 833 41.45 -14.83 -83.75
CA GLU A 833 41.64 -15.34 -82.39
C GLU A 833 42.46 -14.30 -81.62
N ILE A 834 41.98 -13.91 -80.43
CA ILE A 834 42.65 -12.92 -79.57
C ILE A 834 43.62 -13.67 -78.64
N ASP A 835 44.90 -13.37 -78.82
CA ASP A 835 46.00 -13.92 -78.03
C ASP A 835 46.20 -13.18 -76.70
N ASP A 836 46.01 -11.86 -76.71
CA ASP A 836 46.14 -11.01 -75.53
C ASP A 836 45.20 -9.79 -75.65
N PHE A 837 44.44 -9.53 -74.59
CA PHE A 837 43.55 -8.38 -74.45
C PHE A 837 43.83 -7.66 -73.14
N THR A 838 44.17 -6.38 -73.24
CA THR A 838 44.29 -5.48 -72.10
C THR A 838 43.54 -4.18 -72.38
N ALA A 839 42.77 -3.69 -71.41
CA ALA A 839 42.10 -2.40 -71.55
C ALA A 839 42.13 -1.59 -70.26
N THR A 840 42.12 -0.27 -70.40
CA THR A 840 41.92 0.68 -69.31
C THR A 840 40.56 1.34 -69.44
N VAL A 841 39.82 1.46 -68.33
CA VAL A 841 38.47 2.02 -68.27
C VAL A 841 38.42 3.16 -67.27
N ASN A 842 37.93 4.32 -67.69
CA ASN A 842 37.62 5.45 -66.83
C ASN A 842 36.14 5.78 -66.95
N LEU A 843 35.45 5.92 -65.82
CA LEU A 843 34.05 6.34 -65.76
C LEU A 843 33.95 7.59 -64.88
N ASP A 844 33.64 8.71 -65.50
CA ASP A 844 33.56 9.99 -64.82
C ASP A 844 32.22 10.18 -64.06
N SER A 845 32.08 11.29 -63.33
CA SER A 845 30.87 11.59 -62.56
C SER A 845 29.60 11.87 -63.38
N LYS A 846 29.74 12.13 -64.69
CA LYS A 846 28.62 12.37 -65.63
C LYS A 846 28.15 11.10 -66.32
N GLY A 847 28.88 10.00 -66.14
CA GLY A 847 28.60 8.72 -66.77
C GLY A 847 29.34 8.51 -68.08
N ASP A 848 30.20 9.45 -68.49
CA ASP A 848 31.01 9.31 -69.70
C ASP A 848 32.13 8.30 -69.42
N MET A 849 32.14 7.22 -70.21
CA MET A 849 33.12 6.15 -70.10
C MET A 849 34.11 6.22 -71.25
N ASP A 850 35.40 6.27 -70.90
CA ASP A 850 36.52 6.16 -71.82
C ASP A 850 37.19 4.80 -71.65
N LEU A 851 37.14 3.96 -72.69
CA LEU A 851 37.82 2.67 -72.76
C LEU A 851 38.93 2.73 -73.82
N SER A 852 40.14 2.36 -73.41
CA SER A 852 41.29 2.19 -74.29
C SER A 852 41.80 0.76 -74.21
N ALA A 853 41.63 0.00 -75.28
CA ALA A 853 42.01 -1.40 -75.37
C ALA A 853 43.17 -1.62 -76.35
N LYS A 854 44.05 -2.55 -75.99
CA LYS A 854 45.10 -3.12 -76.84
C LYS A 854 44.76 -4.59 -77.05
N ILE A 855 44.57 -4.98 -78.30
CA ILE A 855 44.15 -6.32 -78.70
C ILE A 855 45.21 -6.89 -79.62
N HIS A 856 45.89 -7.93 -79.15
CA HIS A 856 46.79 -8.73 -79.97
C HIS A 856 46.02 -9.93 -80.49
N SER A 857 45.92 -10.03 -81.81
CA SER A 857 45.11 -11.06 -82.46
C SER A 857 45.85 -11.71 -83.63
N ARG A 858 45.36 -12.87 -84.03
CA ARG A 858 45.88 -13.68 -85.13
C ARG A 858 44.72 -14.15 -85.99
N LEU A 859 44.87 -14.08 -87.31
CA LEU A 859 43.84 -14.53 -88.22
C LEU A 859 43.63 -16.06 -88.09
N THR A 860 42.37 -16.48 -87.98
CA THR A 860 42.03 -17.91 -87.86
C THR A 860 42.42 -18.69 -89.12
N GLU A 861 42.28 -18.05 -90.29
CA GLU A 861 42.61 -18.62 -91.61
C GLU A 861 44.12 -18.52 -91.94
N HIS A 862 44.85 -17.58 -91.32
CA HIS A 862 46.29 -17.34 -91.54
C HIS A 862 47.05 -17.13 -90.21
N LYS A 863 47.40 -18.24 -89.54
CA LYS A 863 48.00 -18.25 -88.19
C LYS A 863 49.32 -17.48 -88.02
N GLN A 864 50.01 -17.09 -89.10
CA GLN A 864 51.24 -16.28 -89.05
C GLN A 864 50.99 -14.76 -89.11
N ALA A 865 49.79 -14.33 -89.51
CA ALA A 865 49.43 -12.92 -89.58
C ALA A 865 48.98 -12.44 -88.19
N LYS A 866 49.84 -11.65 -87.55
CA LYS A 866 49.57 -11.01 -86.26
C LYS A 866 49.07 -9.58 -86.49
N VAL A 867 48.01 -9.21 -85.79
CA VAL A 867 47.37 -7.90 -85.88
C VAL A 867 47.30 -7.29 -84.49
N ASN A 868 47.88 -6.09 -84.36
CA ASN A 868 47.84 -5.30 -83.14
C ASN A 868 46.80 -4.19 -83.33
N LEU A 869 45.65 -4.33 -82.67
CA LEU A 869 44.55 -3.36 -82.75
C LEU A 869 44.54 -2.50 -81.48
N ASN A 870 44.66 -1.19 -81.66
CA ASN A 870 44.40 -0.22 -80.60
C ASN A 870 42.99 0.31 -80.79
N TYR A 871 42.10 0.03 -79.84
CA TYR A 871 40.69 0.41 -79.90
C TYR A 871 40.37 1.39 -78.78
N ASN A 872 39.78 2.53 -79.14
CA ASN A 872 39.28 3.51 -78.19
C ASN A 872 37.76 3.63 -78.33
N HIS A 873 37.06 3.64 -77.21
CA HIS A 873 35.61 3.70 -77.18
C HIS A 873 35.16 4.73 -76.14
N LYS A 874 34.16 5.52 -76.53
CA LYS A 874 33.50 6.49 -75.67
C LYS A 874 32.01 6.20 -75.67
N GLU A 875 31.42 6.04 -74.50
CA GLU A 875 30.00 5.78 -74.34
C GLU A 875 29.49 6.40 -73.05
N ASN A 876 28.28 6.95 -73.05
CA ASN A 876 27.66 7.36 -71.79
C ASN A 876 26.96 6.15 -71.16
N MET A 877 27.55 5.63 -70.08
CA MET A 877 27.06 4.41 -69.43
C MET A 877 25.72 4.58 -68.74
N PHE A 878 25.34 5.81 -68.36
CA PHE A 878 24.05 6.05 -67.75
C PHE A 878 22.93 6.05 -68.79
N ASP A 879 23.17 6.59 -69.98
CA ASP A 879 22.20 6.56 -71.06
C ASP A 879 22.07 5.16 -71.67
N LEU A 880 23.18 4.43 -71.82
CA LEU A 880 23.13 3.01 -72.20
C LEU A 880 22.31 2.21 -71.18
N TRP A 881 22.56 2.38 -69.88
CA TRP A 881 21.81 1.68 -68.84
C TRP A 881 20.30 1.97 -68.86
N LYS A 882 19.89 3.20 -69.23
CA LYS A 882 18.47 3.54 -69.41
C LYS A 882 17.86 2.82 -70.61
N LEU A 883 18.59 2.74 -71.72
CA LEU A 883 18.14 2.08 -72.95
C LEU A 883 17.95 0.56 -72.75
N ILE A 884 18.95 -0.11 -72.18
CA ILE A 884 18.93 -1.56 -71.92
C ILE A 884 17.71 -1.95 -71.08
N ASN A 885 17.38 -1.12 -70.10
CA ASN A 885 16.37 -1.45 -69.10
C ASN A 885 14.96 -0.97 -69.44
N TYR A 886 14.73 -0.33 -70.58
CA TYR A 886 13.44 0.30 -70.87
C TYR A 886 12.28 -0.72 -70.93
N GLY A 887 12.46 -1.86 -71.62
CA GLY A 887 11.44 -2.90 -71.74
C GLY A 887 11.15 -3.62 -70.42
N SER A 888 12.19 -4.02 -69.68
CA SER A 888 12.05 -4.67 -68.38
C SER A 888 11.49 -3.73 -67.31
N GLN A 889 11.86 -2.45 -67.33
CA GLN A 889 11.28 -1.43 -66.46
C GLN A 889 9.79 -1.25 -66.71
N PHE A 890 9.31 -1.34 -67.95
CA PHE A 890 7.89 -1.19 -68.23
C PHE A 890 7.05 -2.31 -67.59
N GLU A 891 7.44 -3.57 -67.78
CA GLU A 891 6.77 -4.74 -67.18
C GLU A 891 6.84 -4.70 -65.64
N GLN A 892 8.02 -4.43 -65.08
CA GLN A 892 8.22 -4.35 -63.63
C GLN A 892 7.43 -3.20 -63.00
N ASN A 893 7.31 -2.06 -63.69
CA ASN A 893 6.49 -0.94 -63.21
C ASN A 893 4.99 -1.30 -63.16
N ILE A 894 4.49 -2.08 -64.13
CA ILE A 894 3.09 -2.56 -64.11
C ILE A 894 2.89 -3.48 -62.91
N GLU A 895 3.76 -4.48 -62.75
CA GLU A 895 3.69 -5.43 -61.63
C GLU A 895 3.78 -4.71 -60.28
N HIS A 896 4.74 -3.79 -60.15
CA HIS A 896 4.91 -2.95 -58.98
C HIS A 896 3.66 -2.10 -58.68
N SER A 897 3.02 -1.54 -59.71
CA SER A 897 1.80 -0.74 -59.57
C SER A 897 0.63 -1.59 -59.06
N ILE A 898 0.53 -2.85 -59.51
CA ILE A 898 -0.46 -3.81 -59.02
C ILE A 898 -0.21 -4.14 -57.55
N TYR A 899 1.03 -4.50 -57.17
CA TYR A 899 1.37 -4.77 -55.77
C TYR A 899 1.08 -3.57 -54.87
N LYS A 900 1.36 -2.36 -55.35
CA LYS A 900 1.09 -1.12 -54.61
C LYS A 900 -0.40 -0.84 -54.43
N GLN A 901 -1.25 -1.27 -55.35
CA GLN A 901 -2.71 -1.17 -55.17
C GLN A 901 -3.22 -2.18 -54.15
N LEU A 902 -2.67 -3.40 -54.15
CA LEU A 902 -3.01 -4.45 -53.19
C LEU A 902 -2.56 -4.12 -51.77
N ASP A 903 -1.38 -3.50 -51.59
CA ASP A 903 -0.86 -3.07 -50.29
C ASP A 903 -1.67 -1.92 -49.65
N LYS A 904 -2.42 -1.17 -50.46
CA LYS A 904 -3.28 -0.05 -49.99
C LYS A 904 -4.69 -0.48 -49.58
N GLN A 905 -5.07 -1.73 -49.82
CA GLN A 905 -6.36 -2.31 -49.43
C GLN A 905 -6.21 -3.00 -48.07
#